data_AF-A0A7S3AW15-F1
#
_entry.id   AF-A0A7S3AW15-F1
#
_cell.length_a   1.000
_cell.length_b   1.000
_cell.length_c   1.000
_cell.angle_alpha   90.00
_cell.angle_beta   90.00
_cell.angle_gamma   90.00
#
_symmetry.space_group_name_H-M   'P 1'
#
loop_
_entity.id
_entity.type
_entity.pdbx_description
1 polymer ?
#
loop_
_entity_poly.entity_id
_entity_poly.type
_entity_poly.pdbx_seq_one_letter_code
_entity_poly.pdbx_strand_id
1 'polypeptide(L)'
;MLGISAISVEELRSALLQRHPTTLLTELHIALLRRLVDDEPSDVLMECADGGDGLSGRVALFNPLVSSSHQLLTLVPPTATMLEPGTWAEVLRWFLIQSGVEGEPILQDAVQALHTTEYSQLLILHKVAILSRMVEEVLSSSSFRQRLIHNMERKQELLAQESREESQRKTARREAKQHKQEQVAAAAAANDKELLMVPKHHEDQEQVALPPPEEYDYEDDQVEDGDAEATQLLQRPSASQRQRAKQEAERKHQLQELRKQRLRASGKLNEATARKDLVALAEGIKLGRASRMEGKTRGALWRFPELSAALTLHAELIERQKAEAALRDRRARLAECPVRHEALGRDRWRRRYWWFPSEPSRLYIETPADADAVAKEKSTESSGKRARGKVSWSSKKGKASASSKAVPPTAVGSRWHYYRSRHELHQLVSSLDERGIREGALRRALQQEMGTMLNDFSAERVPLFAEQAWLEAGPHVGARIRQYFAGVGASEGTVVGYLPPDGADMALWHILHDDGDQEDLEESELEEAMRRVGEAPRDGLQDTQEVSSDWQNQNVPPKQRITQKMLGLLGLQAELLLLVDQLMSAMQAAGSDFVTADSAVGVVMWRSEVKSSASATQCATLLLALEGRVHALQSEPDANGLVGIMEGKALDSGIDQAELRPEEDHVGGSGGGGRCGWSCVAAGRKGECGARVLSFEGKRLWPCFQARQRWREQVGASITTAQVALGAHSFRDHAAVFGLINGRNMLLKAAANRCVAVWDVS
;
A
#
# COMPACT_ATOMS: atom_id res chain seq x y z
N MET A 1 -17.38 -18.29 -16.57
CA MET A 1 -15.91 -18.35 -16.41
C MET A 1 -15.38 -19.54 -17.20
N LEU A 2 -14.17 -19.46 -17.74
CA LEU A 2 -13.63 -20.36 -18.76
C LEU A 2 -13.37 -21.81 -18.26
N GLY A 3 -13.59 -22.10 -16.98
CA GLY A 3 -13.36 -23.42 -16.38
C GLY A 3 -11.87 -23.73 -16.16
N ILE A 4 -11.00 -22.77 -16.43
CA ILE A 4 -9.57 -22.80 -16.14
C ILE A 4 -9.31 -22.29 -14.72
N SER A 5 -8.25 -22.81 -14.10
CA SER A 5 -7.73 -22.30 -12.83
C SER A 5 -7.40 -20.81 -12.94
N ALA A 6 -7.35 -20.10 -11.80
CA ALA A 6 -6.90 -18.71 -11.80
C ALA A 6 -5.46 -18.63 -12.31
N ILE A 7 -5.23 -17.78 -13.32
CA ILE A 7 -3.91 -17.58 -13.94
C ILE A 7 -3.42 -16.18 -13.58
N SER A 8 -2.22 -16.07 -13.03
CA SER A 8 -1.55 -14.80 -12.80
C SER A 8 -0.98 -14.21 -14.10
N VAL A 9 -0.75 -12.90 -14.11
CA VAL A 9 -0.15 -12.22 -15.27
C VAL A 9 1.26 -12.76 -15.56
N GLU A 10 2.02 -13.12 -14.52
CA GLU A 10 3.38 -13.64 -14.68
C GLU A 10 3.39 -15.07 -15.23
N GLU A 11 2.48 -15.94 -14.77
CA GLU A 11 2.31 -17.28 -15.35
C GLU A 11 1.90 -17.20 -16.82
N LEU A 12 0.98 -16.30 -17.18
CA LEU A 12 0.60 -16.08 -18.58
C LEU A 12 1.77 -15.55 -19.40
N ARG A 13 2.52 -14.57 -18.87
CA ARG A 13 3.72 -14.01 -19.52
C ARG A 13 4.77 -15.08 -19.75
N SER A 14 5.09 -15.87 -18.73
CA SER A 14 6.05 -16.97 -18.81
C SER A 14 5.62 -18.00 -19.86
N ALA A 15 4.34 -18.41 -19.84
CA ALA A 15 3.79 -19.34 -20.81
C ALA A 15 3.83 -18.79 -22.26
N LEU A 16 3.62 -17.49 -22.45
CA LEU A 16 3.71 -16.83 -23.77
C LEU A 16 5.15 -16.77 -24.31
N LEU A 17 6.14 -16.58 -23.44
CA LEU A 17 7.56 -16.52 -23.79
C LEU A 17 8.15 -17.89 -24.16
N GLN A 18 7.58 -18.98 -23.63
CA GLN A 18 8.04 -20.33 -23.92
C GLN A 18 7.86 -20.69 -25.41
N ARG A 19 8.90 -21.32 -25.99
CA ARG A 19 8.93 -21.77 -27.39
C ARG A 19 8.46 -23.23 -27.58
N HIS A 20 7.97 -23.85 -26.53
CA HIS A 20 7.36 -25.18 -26.55
C HIS A 20 5.89 -25.10 -26.14
N PRO A 21 5.06 -26.10 -26.46
CA PRO A 21 3.67 -26.16 -26.00
C PRO A 21 3.60 -26.09 -24.47
N THR A 22 2.63 -25.36 -23.95
CA THR A 22 2.39 -25.22 -22.52
C THR A 22 0.95 -25.64 -22.22
N THR A 23 0.75 -26.43 -21.18
CA THR A 23 -0.59 -26.88 -20.77
C THR A 23 -1.52 -25.70 -20.54
N LEU A 24 -0.99 -24.63 -19.93
CA LEU A 24 -1.73 -23.39 -19.66
C LEU A 24 -2.27 -22.74 -20.93
N LEU A 25 -1.44 -22.54 -21.96
CA LEU A 25 -1.91 -21.92 -23.21
C LEU A 25 -2.86 -22.85 -23.95
N THR A 26 -2.59 -24.16 -23.98
CA THR A 26 -3.49 -25.13 -24.61
C THR A 26 -4.87 -25.11 -23.95
N GLU A 27 -4.93 -25.18 -22.62
CA GLU A 27 -6.21 -25.10 -21.88
C GLU A 27 -6.93 -23.77 -22.10
N LEU A 28 -6.21 -22.65 -22.08
CA LEU A 28 -6.77 -21.33 -22.31
C LEU A 28 -7.40 -21.22 -23.71
N HIS A 29 -6.68 -21.64 -24.76
CA HIS A 29 -7.20 -21.58 -26.13
C HIS A 29 -8.39 -22.52 -26.33
N ILE A 30 -8.31 -23.76 -25.82
CA ILE A 30 -9.43 -24.69 -25.87
C ILE A 30 -10.65 -24.11 -25.17
N ALA A 31 -10.48 -23.51 -24.00
CA ALA A 31 -11.57 -22.92 -23.25
C ALA A 31 -12.21 -21.74 -23.99
N LEU A 32 -11.41 -20.88 -24.62
CA LEU A 32 -11.91 -19.77 -25.44
C LEU A 32 -12.62 -20.28 -26.71
N LEU A 33 -12.00 -21.20 -27.45
CA LEU A 33 -12.60 -21.79 -28.66
C LEU A 33 -13.89 -22.52 -28.37
N ARG A 34 -13.99 -23.26 -27.26
CA ARG A 34 -15.25 -23.92 -26.87
C ARG A 34 -16.38 -22.90 -26.76
N ARG A 35 -16.13 -21.72 -26.21
CA ARG A 35 -17.14 -20.66 -26.13
C ARG A 35 -17.54 -20.12 -27.50
N LEU A 36 -16.58 -19.98 -28.40
CA LEU A 36 -16.79 -19.48 -29.76
C LEU A 36 -17.50 -20.49 -30.65
N VAL A 37 -17.26 -21.79 -30.44
CA VAL A 37 -17.85 -22.89 -31.19
C VAL A 37 -19.23 -23.28 -30.67
N ASP A 38 -19.44 -23.20 -29.34
CA ASP A 38 -20.75 -23.48 -28.71
C ASP A 38 -21.77 -22.36 -28.94
N ASP A 39 -21.32 -21.13 -29.18
CA ASP A 39 -22.17 -20.08 -29.73
C ASP A 39 -22.46 -20.47 -31.19
N GLU A 40 -23.61 -21.11 -31.43
CA GLU A 40 -24.11 -21.32 -32.80
C GLU A 40 -23.87 -20.06 -33.62
N PRO A 41 -23.36 -20.18 -34.85
CA PRO A 41 -23.22 -19.02 -35.71
C PRO A 41 -24.62 -18.42 -35.87
N SER A 42 -24.82 -17.27 -35.23
CA SER A 42 -25.93 -16.35 -35.50
C SER A 42 -26.17 -16.33 -37.01
N ASP A 43 -27.44 -16.30 -37.43
CA ASP A 43 -28.02 -16.35 -38.79
C ASP A 43 -27.25 -15.69 -39.98
N VAL A 44 -26.15 -15.00 -39.71
CA VAL A 44 -25.18 -14.39 -40.63
C VAL A 44 -24.58 -15.37 -41.65
N LEU A 45 -24.45 -16.67 -41.35
CA LEU A 45 -23.94 -17.63 -42.35
C LEU A 45 -24.98 -18.10 -43.38
N MET A 46 -26.27 -17.83 -43.17
CA MET A 46 -27.32 -18.15 -44.14
C MET A 46 -27.59 -17.01 -45.14
N GLU A 47 -27.18 -15.77 -44.86
CA GLU A 47 -27.39 -14.64 -45.79
C GLU A 47 -26.31 -14.52 -46.88
N CYS A 48 -25.16 -15.19 -46.75
CA CYS A 48 -24.12 -15.18 -47.79
C CYS A 48 -24.34 -16.19 -48.94
N ALA A 49 -25.42 -16.99 -48.90
CA ALA A 49 -25.70 -17.97 -49.95
C ALA A 49 -26.43 -17.37 -51.19
N ASP A 50 -27.02 -16.17 -51.09
CA ASP A 50 -27.90 -15.63 -52.14
C ASP A 50 -27.36 -14.38 -52.89
N GLY A 51 -26.05 -14.07 -52.79
CA GLY A 51 -25.49 -12.89 -53.45
C GLY A 51 -24.05 -12.99 -53.95
N GLY A 52 -23.87 -13.41 -55.20
CA GLY A 52 -22.84 -12.95 -56.16
C GLY A 52 -21.35 -12.96 -55.77
N ASP A 53 -20.59 -13.87 -56.42
CA ASP A 53 -19.18 -13.71 -56.84
C ASP A 53 -18.07 -13.37 -55.81
N GLY A 54 -18.27 -13.56 -54.50
CA GLY A 54 -17.22 -13.36 -53.49
C GLY A 54 -16.48 -14.61 -52.99
N LEU A 55 -17.08 -15.81 -53.12
CA LEU A 55 -16.59 -17.02 -52.42
C LEU A 55 -15.38 -17.71 -53.09
N SER A 56 -15.09 -17.41 -54.35
CA SER A 56 -13.99 -18.04 -55.10
C SER A 56 -12.60 -17.61 -54.59
N GLY A 57 -12.48 -16.45 -53.94
CA GLY A 57 -11.20 -15.91 -53.44
C GLY A 57 -10.78 -16.41 -52.06
N ARG A 58 -11.71 -16.82 -51.19
CA ARG A 58 -11.41 -17.21 -49.80
C ARG A 58 -11.09 -18.69 -49.61
N VAL A 59 -11.44 -19.55 -50.58
CA VAL A 59 -11.17 -21.01 -50.54
C VAL A 59 -9.82 -21.39 -51.18
N ALA A 60 -9.20 -20.50 -51.95
CA ALA A 60 -7.99 -20.79 -52.72
C ALA A 60 -6.67 -20.83 -51.90
N LEU A 61 -6.70 -20.68 -50.58
CA LEU A 61 -5.51 -20.68 -49.71
C LEU A 61 -5.22 -22.03 -49.01
N PHE A 62 -5.91 -23.10 -49.39
CA PHE A 62 -5.60 -24.44 -48.87
C PHE A 62 -4.46 -25.10 -49.66
N ASN A 63 -3.26 -25.12 -49.08
CA ASN A 63 -2.11 -25.86 -49.61
C ASN A 63 -2.26 -27.37 -49.26
N PRO A 64 -2.02 -28.34 -50.18
CA PRO A 64 -2.38 -29.76 -49.98
C PRO A 64 -1.40 -30.58 -49.11
N LEU A 65 -0.49 -29.95 -48.38
CA LEU A 65 0.65 -30.65 -47.74
C LEU A 65 0.42 -31.11 -46.29
N VAL A 66 -0.81 -31.10 -45.78
CA VAL A 66 -1.09 -31.54 -44.40
C VAL A 66 -1.82 -32.90 -44.40
N SER A 67 -1.31 -33.79 -43.53
CA SER A 67 -1.65 -35.21 -43.35
C SER A 67 -3.16 -35.54 -43.40
N SER A 68 -3.47 -36.75 -43.85
CA SER A 68 -4.78 -37.25 -44.29
C SER A 68 -5.95 -37.11 -43.29
N SER A 69 -5.68 -36.84 -42.01
CA SER A 69 -6.70 -36.63 -40.97
C SER A 69 -7.25 -35.20 -40.92
N HIS A 70 -6.61 -34.25 -41.61
CA HIS A 70 -6.86 -32.80 -41.49
C HIS A 70 -7.71 -32.19 -42.62
N GLN A 71 -8.13 -33.00 -43.61
CA GLN A 71 -8.95 -32.52 -44.73
C GLN A 71 -10.41 -32.20 -44.36
N LEU A 72 -10.92 -32.72 -43.23
CA LEU A 72 -12.33 -32.57 -42.83
C LEU A 72 -12.70 -31.16 -42.34
N LEU A 73 -11.74 -30.39 -41.80
CA LEU A 73 -11.98 -29.03 -41.30
C LEU A 73 -12.14 -27.98 -42.42
N THR A 74 -11.98 -28.37 -43.68
CA THR A 74 -12.13 -27.46 -44.82
C THR A 74 -13.57 -27.29 -45.30
N LEU A 75 -14.49 -28.20 -44.90
CA LEU A 75 -15.85 -28.29 -45.44
C LEU A 75 -16.97 -28.20 -44.40
N VAL A 76 -16.66 -28.44 -43.12
CA VAL A 76 -17.67 -28.46 -42.04
C VAL A 76 -17.20 -27.56 -40.89
N PRO A 77 -18.06 -26.69 -40.33
CA PRO A 77 -17.71 -25.91 -39.17
C PRO A 77 -17.29 -26.83 -38.00
N PRO A 78 -16.16 -26.53 -37.33
CA PRO A 78 -15.68 -27.33 -36.21
C PRO A 78 -16.72 -27.35 -35.09
N THR A 79 -16.92 -28.52 -34.48
CA THR A 79 -17.82 -28.70 -33.34
C THR A 79 -17.02 -28.84 -32.04
N ALA A 80 -17.66 -28.66 -30.89
CA ALA A 80 -16.99 -28.70 -29.59
C ALA A 80 -16.29 -30.03 -29.29
N THR A 81 -16.75 -31.13 -29.89
CA THR A 81 -16.13 -32.46 -29.80
C THR A 81 -14.78 -32.54 -30.53
N MET A 82 -14.49 -31.61 -31.45
CA MET A 82 -13.22 -31.53 -32.18
C MET A 82 -12.14 -30.73 -31.43
N LEU A 83 -12.45 -30.18 -30.25
CA LEU A 83 -11.53 -29.39 -29.43
C LEU A 83 -10.78 -30.25 -28.41
N GLU A 84 -9.72 -30.90 -28.91
CA GLU A 84 -8.76 -31.68 -28.13
C GLU A 84 -7.38 -31.01 -28.11
N PRO A 85 -6.49 -31.37 -27.16
CA PRO A 85 -5.12 -30.83 -27.08
C PRO A 85 -4.30 -30.97 -28.36
N GLY A 86 -4.60 -31.95 -29.22
CA GLY A 86 -3.92 -32.15 -30.51
C GLY A 86 -4.55 -31.40 -31.69
N THR A 87 -5.79 -30.92 -31.59
CA THR A 87 -6.57 -30.42 -32.72
C THR A 87 -7.02 -28.95 -32.58
N TRP A 88 -6.92 -28.36 -31.39
CA TRP A 88 -7.38 -26.99 -31.13
C TRP A 88 -6.70 -25.94 -32.00
N ALA A 89 -5.42 -26.13 -32.36
CA ALA A 89 -4.69 -25.20 -33.20
C ALA A 89 -5.28 -25.10 -34.61
N GLU A 90 -5.92 -26.17 -35.09
CA GLU A 90 -6.56 -26.19 -36.40
C GLU A 90 -7.92 -25.52 -36.37
N VAL A 91 -8.68 -25.78 -35.30
CA VAL A 91 -9.95 -25.10 -35.04
C VAL A 91 -9.73 -23.59 -34.88
N LEU A 92 -8.63 -23.19 -34.23
CA LEU A 92 -8.19 -21.82 -34.13
C LEU A 92 -7.92 -21.19 -35.50
N ARG A 93 -7.17 -21.88 -36.37
CA ARG A 93 -6.89 -21.40 -37.72
C ARG A 93 -8.18 -21.20 -38.53
N TRP A 94 -9.07 -22.20 -38.49
CA TRP A 94 -10.38 -22.10 -39.14
C TRP A 94 -11.15 -20.89 -38.63
N PHE A 95 -11.20 -20.69 -37.32
CA PHE A 95 -11.89 -19.58 -36.68
C PHE A 95 -11.33 -18.22 -37.17
N LEU A 96 -10.01 -18.00 -37.05
CA LEU A 96 -9.39 -16.72 -37.44
C LEU A 96 -9.61 -16.36 -38.91
N ILE A 97 -9.66 -17.34 -39.81
CA ILE A 97 -9.96 -17.11 -41.22
C ILE A 97 -11.41 -16.66 -41.41
N GLN A 98 -12.36 -17.27 -40.69
CA GLN A 98 -13.79 -16.92 -40.78
C GLN A 98 -14.11 -15.57 -40.12
N SER A 99 -13.47 -15.24 -38.99
CA SER A 99 -13.70 -14.00 -38.25
C SER A 99 -13.28 -12.74 -38.99
N GLY A 100 -12.55 -12.88 -40.11
CA GLY A 100 -11.98 -11.76 -40.87
C GLY A 100 -10.82 -11.10 -40.12
N VAL A 101 -9.66 -11.03 -40.78
CA VAL A 101 -8.45 -10.36 -40.29
C VAL A 101 -8.15 -9.06 -41.04
N GLU A 102 -9.13 -8.56 -41.80
CA GLU A 102 -8.99 -7.36 -42.63
C GLU A 102 -8.83 -6.11 -41.74
N GLY A 103 -7.67 -5.45 -41.83
CA GLY A 103 -7.36 -4.22 -41.10
C GLY A 103 -6.36 -4.35 -39.95
N GLU A 104 -5.96 -5.57 -39.58
CA GLU A 104 -4.98 -5.83 -38.51
C GLU A 104 -3.73 -6.53 -39.06
N PRO A 105 -2.66 -5.79 -39.39
CA PRO A 105 -1.49 -6.36 -40.08
C PRO A 105 -0.78 -7.43 -39.24
N ILE A 106 -0.67 -7.22 -37.92
CA ILE A 106 -0.01 -8.17 -37.00
C ILE A 106 -0.79 -9.49 -36.93
N LEU A 107 -2.12 -9.42 -36.92
CA LEU A 107 -2.95 -10.62 -36.85
C LEU A 107 -2.94 -11.36 -38.19
N GLN A 108 -2.89 -10.64 -39.31
CA GLN A 108 -2.72 -11.22 -40.64
C GLN A 108 -1.37 -11.94 -40.77
N ASP A 109 -0.28 -11.32 -40.31
CA ASP A 109 1.04 -11.94 -40.24
C ASP A 109 1.05 -13.16 -39.29
N ALA A 110 0.32 -13.09 -38.18
CA ALA A 110 0.18 -14.20 -37.23
C ALA A 110 -0.55 -15.39 -37.84
N VAL A 111 -1.64 -15.16 -38.59
CA VAL A 111 -2.37 -16.20 -39.33
C VAL A 111 -1.47 -16.82 -40.40
N GLN A 112 -0.71 -16.02 -41.13
CA GLN A 112 0.26 -16.53 -42.12
C GLN A 112 1.36 -17.38 -41.47
N ALA A 113 1.88 -16.96 -40.31
CA ALA A 113 2.86 -17.73 -39.55
C ALA A 113 2.27 -19.05 -39.03
N LEU A 114 1.01 -19.05 -38.57
CA LEU A 114 0.28 -20.26 -38.14
C LEU A 114 0.13 -21.32 -39.24
N HIS A 115 0.21 -20.94 -40.52
CA HIS A 115 0.19 -21.88 -41.65
C HIS A 115 1.51 -22.64 -41.83
N THR A 116 2.61 -22.10 -41.33
CA THR A 116 3.97 -22.62 -41.59
C THR A 116 4.68 -23.11 -40.34
N THR A 117 4.21 -22.70 -39.16
CA THR A 117 4.85 -22.97 -37.87
C THR A 117 3.82 -23.40 -36.83
N GLU A 118 4.29 -24.14 -35.81
CA GLU A 118 3.46 -24.48 -34.66
C GLU A 118 3.16 -23.25 -33.79
N TYR A 119 2.01 -23.25 -33.11
CA TYR A 119 1.61 -22.12 -32.24
C TYR A 119 2.68 -21.75 -31.21
N SER A 120 3.34 -22.75 -30.61
CA SER A 120 4.41 -22.57 -29.61
C SER A 120 5.60 -21.76 -30.14
N GLN A 121 5.88 -21.87 -31.45
CA GLN A 121 7.00 -21.24 -32.13
C GLN A 121 6.70 -19.83 -32.64
N LEU A 122 5.44 -19.39 -32.57
CA LEU A 122 5.05 -18.04 -32.97
C LEU A 122 5.76 -16.97 -32.12
N LEU A 123 5.99 -15.81 -32.73
CA LEU A 123 6.43 -14.62 -32.01
C LEU A 123 5.42 -14.27 -30.93
N ILE A 124 5.92 -13.71 -29.81
CA ILE A 124 5.05 -13.33 -28.69
C ILE A 124 3.96 -12.34 -29.12
N LEU A 125 4.29 -11.41 -30.02
CA LEU A 125 3.33 -10.45 -30.59
C LEU A 125 2.20 -11.15 -31.35
N HIS A 126 2.49 -12.23 -32.07
CA HIS A 126 1.48 -13.03 -32.77
C HIS A 126 0.58 -13.78 -31.80
N LYS A 127 1.16 -14.43 -30.78
CA LYS A 127 0.39 -15.13 -29.72
C LYS A 127 -0.57 -14.17 -29.01
N VAL A 128 -0.09 -12.97 -28.66
CA VAL A 128 -0.89 -11.93 -28.00
C VAL A 128 -1.98 -11.39 -28.92
N ALA A 129 -1.69 -11.14 -30.20
CA ALA A 129 -2.70 -10.67 -31.16
C ALA A 129 -3.83 -11.70 -31.33
N ILE A 130 -3.48 -12.98 -31.49
CA ILE A 130 -4.45 -14.07 -31.61
C ILE A 130 -5.32 -14.18 -30.35
N LEU A 131 -4.70 -14.21 -29.17
CA LEU A 131 -5.44 -14.27 -27.90
C LEU A 131 -6.36 -13.06 -27.72
N SER A 132 -5.90 -11.86 -28.07
CA SER A 132 -6.70 -10.64 -27.97
C SER A 132 -7.94 -10.73 -28.85
N ARG A 133 -7.78 -11.14 -30.12
CA ARG A 133 -8.90 -11.33 -31.05
C ARG A 133 -9.90 -12.37 -30.53
N MET A 134 -9.42 -13.51 -30.03
CA MET A 134 -10.31 -14.54 -29.46
C MET A 134 -11.10 -14.03 -28.27
N VAL A 135 -10.45 -13.28 -27.38
CA VAL A 135 -11.10 -12.68 -26.21
C VAL A 135 -12.16 -11.68 -26.65
N GLU A 136 -11.87 -10.81 -27.62
CA GLU A 136 -12.83 -9.85 -28.15
C GLU A 136 -14.07 -10.51 -28.75
N GLU A 137 -13.88 -11.60 -29.51
CA GLU A 137 -14.99 -12.36 -30.09
C GLU A 137 -15.83 -13.04 -28.99
N VAL A 138 -15.19 -13.65 -27.99
CA VAL A 138 -15.91 -14.24 -26.84
C VAL A 138 -16.69 -13.16 -26.08
N LEU A 139 -16.11 -11.98 -25.85
CA LEU A 139 -16.78 -10.87 -25.18
C LEU A 139 -17.93 -10.29 -26.00
N SER A 140 -17.81 -10.34 -27.33
CA SER A 140 -18.82 -9.86 -28.26
C SER A 140 -19.98 -10.84 -28.44
N SER A 141 -19.78 -12.11 -28.09
CA SER A 141 -20.72 -13.20 -28.30
C SER A 141 -22.05 -13.03 -27.56
N SER A 142 -23.13 -13.54 -28.16
CA SER A 142 -24.48 -13.44 -27.60
C SER A 142 -24.61 -14.24 -26.30
N SER A 143 -24.04 -15.46 -26.22
CA SER A 143 -24.07 -16.23 -24.97
C SER A 143 -23.29 -15.58 -23.84
N PHE A 144 -22.18 -14.87 -24.12
CA PHE A 144 -21.46 -14.13 -23.09
C PHE A 144 -22.27 -12.94 -22.60
N ARG A 145 -22.88 -12.16 -23.51
CA ARG A 145 -23.76 -11.04 -23.15
C ARG A 145 -24.97 -11.50 -22.34
N GLN A 146 -25.63 -12.60 -22.72
CA GLN A 146 -26.76 -13.17 -21.97
C GLN A 146 -26.34 -13.60 -20.56
N ARG A 147 -25.17 -14.26 -20.44
CA ARG A 147 -24.61 -14.63 -19.13
C ARG A 147 -24.26 -13.41 -18.28
N LEU A 148 -23.72 -12.36 -18.89
CA LEU A 148 -23.44 -11.10 -18.20
C LEU A 148 -24.72 -10.48 -17.65
N ILE A 149 -25.77 -10.39 -18.47
CA ILE A 149 -27.10 -9.89 -18.07
C ILE A 149 -27.66 -10.73 -16.93
N HIS A 150 -27.65 -12.06 -17.06
CA HIS A 150 -28.12 -12.96 -16.01
C HIS A 150 -27.36 -12.75 -14.68
N ASN A 151 -26.04 -12.65 -14.72
CA ASN A 151 -25.24 -12.40 -13.52
C ASN A 151 -25.51 -11.00 -12.94
N MET A 152 -25.82 -10.00 -13.77
CA MET A 152 -26.24 -8.67 -13.30
C MET A 152 -27.57 -8.73 -12.56
N GLU A 153 -28.58 -9.36 -13.18
CA GLU A 153 -29.91 -9.55 -12.59
C GLU A 153 -29.79 -10.32 -11.27
N ARG A 154 -29.05 -11.43 -11.27
CA ARG A 154 -28.83 -12.24 -10.07
C ARG A 154 -28.15 -11.47 -8.95
N LYS A 155 -27.16 -10.65 -9.27
CA LYS A 155 -26.51 -9.77 -8.29
C LYS A 155 -27.47 -8.71 -7.74
N GLN A 156 -28.30 -8.11 -8.59
CA GLN A 156 -29.32 -7.15 -8.15
C GLN A 156 -30.36 -7.80 -7.23
N GLU A 157 -30.78 -9.03 -7.53
CA GLU A 157 -31.67 -9.82 -6.68
C GLU A 157 -31.05 -10.08 -5.30
N LEU A 158 -29.77 -10.49 -5.24
CA LEU A 158 -29.06 -10.73 -3.98
C LEU A 158 -28.98 -9.46 -3.14
N LEU A 159 -28.59 -8.33 -3.74
CA LEU A 159 -28.55 -7.04 -3.04
C LEU A 159 -29.95 -6.58 -2.56
N ALA A 160 -31.00 -6.84 -3.35
CA ALA A 160 -32.37 -6.52 -2.97
C ALA A 160 -32.86 -7.41 -1.82
N GLN A 161 -32.52 -8.69 -1.83
CA GLN A 161 -32.80 -9.62 -0.73
C GLN A 161 -32.11 -9.17 0.56
N GLU A 162 -30.84 -8.77 0.49
CA GLU A 162 -30.09 -8.26 1.64
C GLU A 162 -30.73 -7.00 2.24
N SER A 163 -31.15 -6.06 1.40
CA SER A 163 -31.84 -4.85 1.85
C SER A 163 -33.16 -5.17 2.57
N ARG A 164 -33.90 -6.18 2.09
CA ARG A 164 -35.12 -6.68 2.74
C ARG A 164 -34.81 -7.34 4.09
N GLU A 165 -33.81 -8.21 4.15
CA GLU A 165 -33.39 -8.88 5.38
C GLU A 165 -32.86 -7.88 6.43
N GLU A 166 -32.10 -6.86 6.02
CA GLU A 166 -31.64 -5.81 6.92
C GLU A 166 -32.80 -4.98 7.46
N SER A 167 -33.78 -4.66 6.60
CA SER A 167 -35.00 -3.95 7.00
C SER A 167 -35.81 -4.78 8.01
N GLN A 168 -35.99 -6.09 7.76
CA GLN A 168 -36.64 -7.02 8.69
C GLN A 168 -35.87 -7.16 10.02
N ARG A 169 -34.53 -7.18 9.99
CA ARG A 169 -33.72 -7.18 11.22
C ARG A 169 -33.89 -5.89 12.02
N LYS A 170 -34.00 -4.73 11.34
CA LYS A 170 -34.24 -3.44 11.98
C LYS A 170 -35.63 -3.40 12.63
N THR A 171 -36.66 -3.92 11.97
CA THR A 171 -38.01 -4.02 12.56
C THR A 171 -38.04 -4.99 13.74
N ALA A 172 -37.48 -6.20 13.59
CA ALA A 172 -37.39 -7.17 14.67
C ALA A 172 -36.62 -6.63 15.89
N ARG A 173 -35.55 -5.86 15.69
CA ARG A 173 -34.83 -5.18 16.78
C ARG A 173 -35.68 -4.12 17.49
N ARG A 174 -36.54 -3.41 16.77
CA ARG A 174 -37.47 -2.42 17.35
C ARG A 174 -38.54 -3.13 18.17
N GLU A 175 -39.13 -4.19 17.63
CA GLU A 175 -40.13 -5.03 18.31
C GLU A 175 -39.55 -5.68 19.57
N ALA A 176 -38.35 -6.26 19.51
CA ALA A 176 -37.70 -6.85 20.68
C ALA A 176 -37.40 -5.82 21.78
N LYS A 177 -37.00 -4.60 21.41
CA LYS A 177 -36.83 -3.50 22.37
C LYS A 177 -38.15 -3.09 23.01
N GLN A 178 -39.22 -3.01 22.22
CA GLN A 178 -40.56 -2.70 22.71
C GLN A 178 -41.06 -3.78 23.67
N HIS A 179 -40.94 -5.06 23.31
CA HIS A 179 -41.34 -6.16 24.18
C HIS A 179 -40.53 -6.22 25.48
N LYS A 180 -39.22 -5.94 25.43
CA LYS A 180 -38.40 -5.84 26.65
C LYS A 180 -38.87 -4.68 27.55
N GLN A 181 -39.23 -3.54 26.97
CA GLN A 181 -39.77 -2.40 27.70
C GLN A 181 -41.13 -2.72 28.34
N GLU A 182 -42.01 -3.41 27.61
CA GLU A 182 -43.30 -3.90 28.11
C GLU A 182 -43.13 -4.92 29.25
N GLN A 183 -42.17 -5.85 29.14
CA GLN A 183 -41.86 -6.80 30.22
C GLN A 183 -41.32 -6.11 31.47
N VAL A 184 -40.44 -5.12 31.33
CA VAL A 184 -39.93 -4.34 32.48
C VAL A 184 -41.08 -3.56 33.13
N ALA A 185 -41.97 -2.96 32.33
CA ALA A 185 -43.15 -2.28 32.85
C ALA A 185 -44.11 -3.24 33.57
N ALA A 186 -44.35 -4.43 33.03
CA ALA A 186 -45.19 -5.46 33.63
C ALA A 186 -44.59 -6.02 34.94
N ALA A 187 -43.27 -6.25 34.97
CA ALA A 187 -42.57 -6.68 36.19
C ALA A 187 -42.60 -5.61 37.28
N ALA A 188 -42.42 -4.33 36.92
CA ALA A 188 -42.57 -3.22 37.85
C ALA A 188 -44.00 -3.14 38.43
N ALA A 189 -45.02 -3.32 37.59
CA ALA A 189 -46.43 -3.34 38.03
C ALA A 189 -46.79 -4.56 38.90
N ALA A 190 -46.16 -5.71 38.68
CA ALA A 190 -46.35 -6.90 39.50
C ALA A 190 -45.69 -6.77 40.88
N ASN A 191 -44.49 -6.18 40.94
CA ASN A 191 -43.77 -5.95 42.19
C ASN A 191 -44.50 -4.95 43.11
N ASP A 192 -45.22 -3.98 42.52
CA ASP A 192 -46.08 -3.04 43.26
C ASP A 192 -47.32 -3.73 43.87
N LYS A 193 -47.71 -4.90 43.36
CA LYS A 193 -48.88 -5.67 43.80
C LYS A 193 -48.57 -6.74 44.84
N GLU A 194 -47.32 -7.19 44.91
CA GLU A 194 -46.86 -8.26 45.82
C GLU A 194 -46.54 -7.76 47.25
N LEU A 195 -46.41 -6.45 47.45
CA LEU A 195 -46.24 -5.80 48.75
C LEU A 195 -47.49 -5.88 49.68
N LEU A 196 -48.56 -6.56 49.26
CA LEU A 196 -49.83 -6.67 49.99
C LEU A 196 -50.23 -8.08 50.45
N MET A 197 -49.43 -9.13 50.20
CA MET A 197 -49.76 -10.49 50.69
C MET A 197 -48.59 -11.14 51.42
N VAL A 198 -48.70 -11.25 52.74
CA VAL A 198 -47.81 -12.02 53.63
C VAL A 198 -48.27 -13.48 53.66
N PRO A 199 -47.47 -14.46 53.18
CA PRO A 199 -47.80 -15.88 53.29
C PRO A 199 -47.29 -16.47 54.61
N LYS A 200 -48.14 -17.28 55.28
CA LYS A 200 -47.78 -18.08 56.45
C LYS A 200 -46.91 -19.29 56.06
N HIS A 201 -45.85 -19.50 56.83
CA HIS A 201 -44.87 -20.57 56.68
C HIS A 201 -45.43 -21.98 56.97
N HIS A 202 -45.09 -22.94 56.11
CA HIS A 202 -45.02 -24.36 56.40
C HIS A 202 -43.57 -24.82 56.12
N GLU A 203 -42.95 -25.50 57.08
CA GLU A 203 -41.61 -26.07 56.99
C GLU A 203 -41.71 -27.53 56.51
N ASP A 204 -41.30 -27.79 55.26
CA ASP A 204 -40.94 -29.14 54.81
C ASP A 204 -39.47 -29.15 54.38
N GLN A 205 -38.75 -30.17 54.87
CA GLN A 205 -37.32 -30.37 54.68
C GLN A 205 -37.00 -30.85 53.25
N GLU A 206 -36.84 -29.91 52.33
CA GLU A 206 -36.13 -30.14 51.06
C GLU A 206 -34.62 -29.97 51.26
N GLN A 207 -33.81 -30.84 50.64
CA GLN A 207 -32.35 -30.76 50.65
C GLN A 207 -31.89 -29.45 49.99
N VAL A 208 -31.69 -28.43 50.81
CA VAL A 208 -31.33 -27.07 50.41
C VAL A 208 -29.97 -27.06 49.72
N ALA A 209 -29.95 -26.83 48.40
CA ALA A 209 -28.81 -26.28 47.72
C ALA A 209 -28.58 -24.87 48.30
N LEU A 210 -27.71 -24.78 49.31
CA LEU A 210 -27.47 -23.53 50.02
C LEU A 210 -27.02 -22.46 49.00
N PRO A 211 -27.78 -21.36 48.86
CA PRO A 211 -27.31 -20.20 48.09
C PRO A 211 -25.98 -19.71 48.67
N PRO A 212 -25.22 -18.87 47.93
CA PRO A 212 -24.03 -18.25 48.48
C PRO A 212 -24.43 -17.58 49.80
N PRO A 213 -23.77 -17.90 50.94
CA PRO A 213 -23.97 -17.09 52.13
C PRO A 213 -23.47 -15.69 51.78
N GLU A 214 -24.39 -14.72 51.76
CA GLU A 214 -24.05 -13.30 51.72
C GLU A 214 -23.05 -13.01 52.84
N GLU A 215 -21.94 -12.36 52.48
CA GLU A 215 -20.91 -11.81 53.38
C GLU A 215 -20.61 -12.62 54.64
N TYR A 216 -19.58 -13.47 54.55
CA TYR A 216 -18.76 -13.73 55.72
C TYR A 216 -17.40 -13.15 55.46
N ASP A 217 -17.07 -12.10 56.21
CA ASP A 217 -15.70 -11.73 56.55
C ASP A 217 -14.99 -13.00 57.02
N TYR A 218 -14.07 -13.50 56.19
CA TYR A 218 -13.16 -14.56 56.59
C TYR A 218 -11.89 -13.87 57.06
N GLU A 219 -11.83 -13.56 58.36
CA GLU A 219 -10.55 -13.55 59.03
C GLU A 219 -9.93 -14.94 58.78
N ASP A 220 -8.76 -14.92 58.16
CA ASP A 220 -7.88 -16.05 57.96
C ASP A 220 -7.55 -16.59 59.36
N ASP A 221 -8.39 -17.50 59.88
CA ASP A 221 -8.09 -18.32 61.06
C ASP A 221 -6.91 -19.22 60.68
N GLN A 222 -5.73 -18.61 60.61
CA GLN A 222 -4.48 -19.25 60.92
C GLN A 222 -4.64 -19.75 62.34
N VAL A 223 -5.08 -21.00 62.46
CA VAL A 223 -4.88 -21.76 63.68
C VAL A 223 -3.37 -21.87 63.83
N GLU A 224 -2.77 -20.86 64.48
CA GLU A 224 -1.54 -21.07 65.21
C GLU A 224 -1.81 -22.26 66.12
N ASP A 225 -1.02 -23.32 65.92
CA ASP A 225 -0.89 -24.45 66.85
C ASP A 225 -0.38 -23.90 68.19
N GLY A 226 -1.27 -23.25 68.94
CA GLY A 226 -1.06 -22.80 70.30
C GLY A 226 -1.32 -23.98 71.23
N ASP A 227 -0.23 -24.60 71.68
CA ASP A 227 -0.20 -25.61 72.75
C ASP A 227 -0.87 -25.08 74.03
N ALA A 228 -2.19 -25.25 74.14
CA ALA A 228 -2.94 -24.99 75.35
C ALA A 228 -3.19 -26.32 76.09
N GLU A 229 -2.29 -26.64 77.01
CA GLU A 229 -2.53 -27.57 78.12
C GLU A 229 -3.77 -27.12 78.91
N ALA A 230 -4.92 -27.72 78.61
CA ALA A 230 -6.13 -27.61 79.43
C ALA A 230 -6.59 -29.00 79.87
N THR A 231 -6.16 -29.37 81.07
CA THR A 231 -6.59 -30.55 81.83
C THR A 231 -8.10 -30.46 82.11
N GLN A 232 -8.94 -30.98 81.21
CA GLN A 232 -10.38 -31.16 81.44
C GLN A 232 -10.77 -32.64 81.43
N LEU A 233 -11.52 -33.00 82.47
CA LEU A 233 -11.96 -34.33 82.86
C LEU A 233 -12.72 -35.08 81.74
N LEU A 234 -12.28 -36.33 81.53
CA LEU A 234 -12.81 -37.31 80.58
C LEU A 234 -14.25 -37.74 80.92
N GLN A 235 -15.26 -37.05 80.38
CA GLN A 235 -16.56 -37.67 80.10
C GLN A 235 -16.54 -38.23 78.67
N ARG A 236 -16.63 -39.56 78.52
CA ARG A 236 -16.67 -40.21 77.22
C ARG A 236 -17.95 -39.78 76.48
N PRO A 237 -17.86 -39.12 75.32
CA PRO A 237 -19.04 -38.72 74.55
C PRO A 237 -19.81 -39.98 74.14
N SER A 238 -21.14 -39.92 74.25
CA SER A 238 -22.01 -41.06 73.94
C SER A 238 -21.87 -41.47 72.47
N ALA A 239 -22.16 -42.73 72.14
CA ALA A 239 -22.06 -43.24 70.76
C ALA A 239 -22.85 -42.40 69.74
N SER A 240 -23.98 -41.80 70.17
CA SER A 240 -24.80 -40.91 69.35
C SER A 240 -24.10 -39.57 69.03
N GLN A 241 -23.37 -39.00 69.99
CA GLN A 241 -22.60 -37.77 69.77
C GLN A 241 -21.45 -37.99 68.79
N ARG A 242 -20.79 -39.17 68.82
CA ARG A 242 -19.74 -39.53 67.86
C ARG A 242 -20.28 -39.68 66.44
N GLN A 243 -21.48 -40.24 66.27
CA GLN A 243 -22.13 -40.35 64.96
C GLN A 243 -22.52 -38.98 64.39
N ARG A 244 -23.07 -38.07 65.22
CA ARG A 244 -23.38 -36.70 64.80
C ARG A 244 -22.11 -35.92 64.44
N ALA A 245 -21.06 -36.02 65.24
CA ALA A 245 -19.77 -35.39 64.94
C ALA A 245 -19.15 -35.93 63.64
N LYS A 246 -19.25 -37.24 63.38
CA LYS A 246 -18.79 -37.85 62.13
C LYS A 246 -19.60 -37.34 60.93
N GLN A 247 -20.94 -37.30 61.02
CA GLN A 247 -21.81 -36.78 59.97
C GLN A 247 -21.55 -35.29 59.72
N GLU A 248 -21.32 -34.51 60.77
CA GLU A 248 -21.00 -33.09 60.65
C GLU A 248 -19.62 -32.88 60.01
N ALA A 249 -18.62 -33.68 60.37
CA ALA A 249 -17.29 -33.66 59.75
C ALA A 249 -17.33 -34.06 58.27
N GLU A 250 -18.08 -35.10 57.91
CA GLU A 250 -18.30 -35.50 56.51
C GLU A 250 -19.01 -34.39 55.73
N ARG A 251 -20.02 -33.74 56.32
CA ARG A 251 -20.71 -32.59 55.71
C ARG A 251 -19.76 -31.41 55.51
N LYS A 252 -18.91 -31.10 56.49
CA LYS A 252 -17.89 -30.05 56.41
C LYS A 252 -16.88 -30.36 55.29
N HIS A 253 -16.40 -31.59 55.21
CA HIS A 253 -15.50 -32.04 54.14
C HIS A 253 -16.14 -31.93 52.74
N GLN A 254 -17.40 -32.35 52.59
CA GLN A 254 -18.14 -32.22 51.32
C GLN A 254 -18.33 -30.74 50.92
N LEU A 255 -18.60 -29.86 51.88
CA LEU A 255 -18.70 -28.42 51.65
C LEU A 255 -17.35 -27.82 51.24
N GLN A 256 -16.24 -28.23 51.87
CA GLN A 256 -14.89 -27.80 51.51
C GLN A 256 -14.51 -28.23 50.09
N GLU A 257 -14.78 -29.48 49.71
CA GLU A 257 -14.53 -29.96 48.35
C GLU A 257 -15.38 -29.22 47.30
N LEU A 258 -16.65 -28.96 47.58
CA LEU A 258 -17.49 -28.14 46.70
C LEU A 258 -16.98 -26.70 46.58
N ARG A 259 -16.48 -26.09 47.66
CA ARG A 259 -15.85 -24.76 47.62
C ARG A 259 -14.61 -24.76 46.73
N LYS A 260 -13.75 -25.77 46.87
CA LYS A 260 -12.54 -25.93 46.04
C LYS A 260 -12.89 -26.12 44.56
N GLN A 261 -13.93 -26.89 44.25
CA GLN A 261 -14.43 -27.07 42.89
C GLN A 261 -14.97 -25.75 42.31
N ARG A 262 -15.76 -25.01 43.08
CA ARG A 262 -16.28 -23.69 42.69
C ARG A 262 -15.17 -22.67 42.44
N LEU A 263 -14.15 -22.63 43.29
CA LEU A 263 -13.00 -21.73 43.10
C LEU A 263 -12.25 -22.04 41.80
N ARG A 264 -12.01 -23.33 41.51
CA ARG A 264 -11.41 -23.77 40.25
C ARG A 264 -12.28 -23.42 39.04
N ALA A 265 -13.59 -23.59 39.14
CA ALA A 265 -14.52 -23.23 38.08
C ALA A 265 -14.58 -21.72 37.85
N SER A 266 -14.63 -20.91 38.92
CA SER A 266 -14.60 -19.44 38.84
C SER A 266 -13.28 -18.94 38.23
N GLY A 267 -12.13 -19.48 38.64
CA GLY A 267 -10.83 -19.15 38.05
C GLY A 267 -10.78 -19.41 36.53
N LYS A 268 -11.26 -20.58 36.08
CA LYS A 268 -11.34 -20.92 34.66
C LYS A 268 -12.33 -20.05 33.89
N LEU A 269 -13.47 -19.74 34.48
CA LEU A 269 -14.46 -18.84 33.87
C LEU A 269 -13.86 -17.45 33.68
N ASN A 270 -13.20 -16.89 34.69
CA ASN A 270 -12.58 -15.57 34.61
C ASN A 270 -11.45 -15.53 33.58
N GLU A 271 -10.61 -16.55 33.53
CA GLU A 271 -9.55 -16.67 32.51
C GLU A 271 -10.15 -16.73 31.09
N ALA A 272 -11.18 -17.55 30.89
CA ALA A 272 -11.86 -17.67 29.60
C ALA A 272 -12.58 -16.37 29.19
N THR A 273 -13.21 -15.69 30.14
CA THR A 273 -13.85 -14.38 29.94
C THR A 273 -12.83 -13.31 29.58
N ALA A 274 -11.67 -13.29 30.25
CA ALA A 274 -10.59 -12.34 29.95
C ALA A 274 -10.02 -12.55 28.54
N ARG A 275 -9.85 -13.81 28.11
CA ARG A 275 -9.35 -14.15 26.77
C ARG A 275 -10.41 -14.07 25.66
N LYS A 276 -11.70 -14.00 26.02
CA LYS A 276 -12.83 -14.06 25.07
C LYS A 276 -12.76 -15.29 24.15
N ASP A 277 -12.30 -16.41 24.67
CA ASP A 277 -12.19 -17.66 23.94
C ASP A 277 -13.49 -18.46 24.08
N LEU A 278 -14.15 -18.73 22.96
CA LEU A 278 -15.44 -19.42 22.89
C LEU A 278 -15.34 -20.88 23.40
N VAL A 279 -14.25 -21.57 23.10
CA VAL A 279 -14.06 -22.97 23.50
C VAL A 279 -13.79 -23.05 25.00
N ALA A 280 -12.87 -22.23 25.50
CA ALA A 280 -12.56 -22.14 26.93
C ALA A 280 -13.78 -21.69 27.75
N LEU A 281 -14.62 -20.78 27.22
CA LEU A 281 -15.86 -20.36 27.87
C LEU A 281 -16.86 -21.52 27.95
N ALA A 282 -17.03 -22.30 26.89
CA ALA A 282 -17.92 -23.46 26.90
C ALA A 282 -17.50 -24.51 27.94
N GLU A 283 -16.19 -24.79 28.04
CA GLU A 283 -15.63 -25.68 29.07
C GLU A 283 -15.79 -25.11 30.49
N GLY A 284 -15.51 -23.82 30.67
CA GLY A 284 -15.70 -23.11 31.93
C GLY A 284 -17.16 -23.15 32.40
N ILE A 285 -18.12 -22.91 31.49
CA ILE A 285 -19.56 -22.99 31.78
C ILE A 285 -19.94 -24.41 32.20
N LYS A 286 -19.43 -25.44 31.50
CA LYS A 286 -19.68 -26.84 31.86
C LYS A 286 -19.16 -27.17 33.27
N LEU A 287 -17.96 -26.68 33.62
CA LEU A 287 -17.38 -26.84 34.95
C LEU A 287 -18.14 -26.06 36.03
N GLY A 288 -18.60 -24.86 35.73
CA GLY A 288 -19.43 -24.05 36.64
C GLY A 288 -20.76 -24.74 36.97
N ARG A 289 -21.42 -25.33 35.97
CA ARG A 289 -22.63 -26.15 36.16
C ARG A 289 -22.36 -27.39 37.01
N ALA A 290 -21.28 -28.13 36.71
CA ALA A 290 -20.88 -29.31 37.47
C ALA A 290 -20.57 -28.97 38.94
N SER A 291 -20.03 -27.78 39.20
CA SER A 291 -19.69 -27.28 40.55
C SER A 291 -20.87 -26.64 41.29
N ARG A 292 -22.10 -26.78 40.79
CA ARG A 292 -23.32 -26.21 41.37
C ARG A 292 -23.22 -24.69 41.58
N MET A 293 -22.71 -23.96 40.58
CA MET A 293 -22.71 -22.50 40.52
C MET A 293 -24.03 -21.91 39.98
N GLU A 294 -25.02 -22.76 39.71
CA GLU A 294 -26.40 -22.38 39.46
C GLU A 294 -27.35 -23.34 40.19
N GLY A 295 -28.53 -22.84 40.56
CA GLY A 295 -29.54 -23.62 41.27
C GLY A 295 -30.91 -22.95 41.25
N LYS A 296 -31.89 -23.61 41.86
CA LYS A 296 -33.24 -23.07 42.07
C LYS A 296 -33.54 -23.05 43.55
N THR A 297 -34.03 -21.93 44.05
CA THR A 297 -34.51 -21.80 45.43
C THR A 297 -35.88 -21.16 45.37
N ARG A 298 -36.90 -21.84 45.90
CA ARG A 298 -38.32 -21.39 45.86
C ARG A 298 -38.80 -21.00 44.45
N GLY A 299 -38.36 -21.76 43.44
CA GLY A 299 -38.69 -21.50 42.02
C GLY A 299 -37.85 -20.40 41.35
N ALA A 300 -37.17 -19.53 42.10
CA ALA A 300 -36.26 -18.53 41.57
C ALA A 300 -34.90 -19.15 41.23
N LEU A 301 -34.38 -18.83 40.04
CA LEU A 301 -33.10 -19.34 39.57
C LEU A 301 -31.98 -18.40 40.01
N TRP A 302 -31.02 -18.92 40.79
CA TRP A 302 -29.84 -18.17 41.22
C TRP A 302 -28.60 -18.65 40.48
N ARG A 303 -27.66 -17.74 40.22
CA ARG A 303 -26.38 -18.01 39.58
C ARG A 303 -25.28 -17.16 40.21
N PHE A 304 -24.07 -17.67 40.25
CA PHE A 304 -22.90 -16.87 40.58
C PHE A 304 -22.63 -15.82 39.48
N PRO A 305 -22.14 -14.61 39.83
CA PRO A 305 -21.89 -13.53 38.87
C PRO A 305 -20.98 -13.94 37.72
N GLU A 306 -19.95 -14.74 37.99
CA GLU A 306 -18.95 -15.17 37.01
C GLU A 306 -19.56 -16.11 35.97
N LEU A 307 -20.42 -17.05 36.41
CA LEU A 307 -21.15 -17.93 35.49
C LEU A 307 -22.17 -17.14 34.66
N SER A 308 -22.82 -16.14 35.25
CA SER A 308 -23.75 -15.25 34.54
C SER A 308 -23.03 -14.45 33.45
N ALA A 309 -21.90 -13.82 33.80
CA ALA A 309 -21.08 -13.05 32.87
C ALA A 309 -20.55 -13.91 31.71
N ALA A 310 -20.07 -15.12 32.02
CA ALA A 310 -19.58 -16.05 31.00
C ALA A 310 -20.68 -16.52 30.05
N LEU A 311 -21.89 -16.80 30.55
CA LEU A 311 -23.04 -17.18 29.71
C LEU A 311 -23.43 -16.05 28.74
N THR A 312 -23.45 -14.81 29.23
CA THR A 312 -23.73 -13.63 28.38
C THR A 312 -22.66 -13.46 27.30
N LEU A 313 -21.38 -13.49 27.68
CA LEU A 313 -20.28 -13.33 26.72
C LEU A 313 -20.23 -14.47 25.70
N HIS A 314 -20.47 -15.72 26.11
CA HIS A 314 -20.52 -16.87 25.21
C HIS A 314 -21.65 -16.72 24.17
N ALA A 315 -22.83 -16.24 24.58
CA ALA A 315 -23.92 -15.95 23.65
C ALA A 315 -23.54 -14.84 22.65
N GLU A 316 -22.89 -13.77 23.11
CA GLU A 316 -22.41 -12.68 22.25
C GLU A 316 -21.37 -13.16 21.21
N LEU A 317 -20.41 -13.99 21.64
CA LEU A 317 -19.37 -14.52 20.75
C LEU A 317 -19.94 -15.50 19.71
N ILE A 318 -20.91 -16.34 20.08
CA ILE A 318 -21.62 -17.21 19.12
C ILE A 318 -22.33 -16.36 18.06
N GLU A 319 -23.07 -15.34 18.48
CA GLU A 319 -23.79 -14.47 17.53
C GLU A 319 -22.82 -13.69 16.64
N ARG A 320 -21.67 -13.27 17.17
CA ARG A 320 -20.59 -12.67 16.36
C ARG A 320 -20.04 -13.67 15.33
N GLN A 321 -19.74 -14.91 15.73
CA GLN A 321 -19.23 -15.93 14.82
C GLN A 321 -20.24 -16.26 13.70
N LYS A 322 -21.52 -16.39 14.05
CA LYS A 322 -22.61 -16.55 13.06
C LYS A 322 -22.70 -15.35 12.12
N ALA A 323 -22.57 -14.12 12.63
CA ALA A 323 -22.61 -12.92 11.81
C ALA A 323 -21.42 -12.86 10.84
N GLU A 324 -20.22 -13.23 11.28
CA GLU A 324 -19.03 -13.32 10.43
C GLU A 324 -19.16 -14.43 9.39
N ALA A 325 -19.70 -15.60 9.75
CA ALA A 325 -19.97 -16.70 8.82
C ALA A 325 -21.01 -16.30 7.76
N ALA A 326 -22.09 -15.63 8.17
CA ALA A 326 -23.10 -15.09 7.25
C ALA A 326 -22.52 -14.03 6.32
N LEU A 327 -21.59 -13.19 6.80
CA LEU A 327 -20.88 -12.23 5.95
C LEU A 327 -19.95 -12.94 4.94
N ARG A 328 -19.28 -14.03 5.34
CA ARG A 328 -18.47 -14.84 4.41
C ARG A 328 -19.33 -15.49 3.33
N ASP A 329 -20.45 -16.12 3.72
CA ASP A 329 -21.40 -16.73 2.79
C ASP A 329 -21.99 -15.69 1.81
N ARG A 330 -22.35 -14.51 2.33
CA ARG A 330 -22.77 -13.35 1.52
C ARG A 330 -21.72 -13.00 0.46
N ARG A 331 -20.45 -12.90 0.86
CA ARG A 331 -19.35 -12.60 -0.07
C ARG A 331 -19.19 -13.69 -1.12
N ALA A 332 -19.30 -14.96 -0.74
CA ALA A 332 -19.21 -16.09 -1.67
C ALA A 332 -20.30 -16.02 -2.74
N ARG A 333 -21.57 -15.80 -2.35
CA ARG A 333 -22.70 -15.66 -3.30
C ARG A 333 -22.54 -14.47 -4.26
N LEU A 334 -22.01 -13.34 -3.76
CA LEU A 334 -21.73 -12.19 -4.62
C LEU A 334 -20.53 -12.42 -5.55
N ALA A 335 -19.55 -13.24 -5.14
CA ALA A 335 -18.40 -13.61 -5.95
C ALA A 335 -18.77 -14.59 -7.09
N GLU A 336 -19.80 -15.42 -6.91
CA GLU A 336 -20.36 -16.30 -7.95
C GLU A 336 -20.97 -15.51 -9.13
N CYS A 337 -21.36 -14.26 -8.90
CA CYS A 337 -21.87 -13.34 -9.91
C CYS A 337 -20.87 -12.19 -10.16
N PRO A 338 -19.73 -12.45 -10.83
CA PRO A 338 -18.66 -11.46 -11.00
C PRO A 338 -19.07 -10.41 -12.03
N VAL A 339 -19.91 -9.47 -11.61
CA VAL A 339 -20.28 -8.32 -12.43
C VAL A 339 -20.19 -7.05 -11.60
N ARG A 340 -19.42 -6.08 -12.09
CA ARG A 340 -19.40 -4.73 -11.55
C ARG A 340 -19.80 -3.76 -12.65
N HIS A 341 -21.06 -3.33 -12.62
CA HIS A 341 -21.60 -2.34 -13.56
C HIS A 341 -21.40 -0.89 -13.09
N GLU A 342 -21.09 -0.71 -11.80
CA GLU A 342 -20.86 0.60 -11.18
C GLU A 342 -19.44 0.75 -10.63
N ALA A 343 -18.80 1.85 -11.02
CA ALA A 343 -17.54 2.30 -10.45
C ALA A 343 -17.72 2.63 -8.95
N LEU A 344 -16.68 2.38 -8.15
CA LEU A 344 -16.60 2.80 -6.74
C LEU A 344 -16.88 4.28 -6.55
N GLY A 345 -16.46 5.08 -7.53
CA GLY A 345 -16.66 6.52 -7.53
C GLY A 345 -15.91 7.19 -8.65
N ARG A 346 -15.93 8.52 -8.62
CA ARG A 346 -15.24 9.37 -9.59
C ARG A 346 -14.43 10.43 -8.85
N ASP A 347 -13.27 10.77 -9.38
CA ASP A 347 -12.47 11.88 -8.86
C ASP A 347 -12.84 13.24 -9.50
N ARG A 348 -12.08 14.30 -9.15
CA ARG A 348 -12.25 15.64 -9.74
C ARG A 348 -12.06 15.68 -11.25
N TRP A 349 -11.30 14.74 -11.81
CA TRP A 349 -11.03 14.61 -13.25
C TRP A 349 -12.03 13.70 -13.96
N ARG A 350 -13.07 13.22 -13.27
CA ARG A 350 -14.07 12.29 -13.79
C ARG A 350 -13.50 10.90 -14.14
N ARG A 351 -12.31 10.54 -13.65
CA ARG A 351 -11.80 9.17 -13.77
C ARG A 351 -12.66 8.25 -12.90
N ARG A 352 -12.99 7.07 -13.41
CA ARG A 352 -13.82 6.06 -12.72
C ARG A 352 -12.92 5.03 -12.05
N TYR A 353 -13.20 4.68 -10.80
CA TYR A 353 -12.41 3.73 -10.04
C TYR A 353 -13.16 2.41 -9.91
N TRP A 354 -12.48 1.30 -10.15
CA TRP A 354 -13.06 -0.03 -10.21
C TRP A 354 -12.20 -0.99 -9.40
N TRP A 355 -12.83 -1.74 -8.51
CA TRP A 355 -12.17 -2.83 -7.79
C TRP A 355 -12.93 -4.12 -8.04
N PHE A 356 -12.24 -5.23 -8.18
CA PHE A 356 -12.88 -6.51 -8.44
C PHE A 356 -12.49 -7.47 -7.33
N PRO A 357 -13.44 -8.07 -6.59
CA PRO A 357 -13.12 -9.05 -5.57
C PRO A 357 -12.33 -10.27 -6.09
N SER A 358 -12.42 -10.54 -7.40
CA SER A 358 -11.65 -11.59 -8.08
C SER A 358 -10.15 -11.25 -8.23
N GLU A 359 -9.80 -9.96 -8.18
CA GLU A 359 -8.42 -9.47 -8.22
C GLU A 359 -8.21 -8.44 -7.12
N PRO A 360 -8.16 -8.90 -5.86
CA PRO A 360 -8.27 -8.00 -4.74
C PRO A 360 -7.03 -7.10 -4.56
N SER A 361 -5.90 -7.45 -5.20
CA SER A 361 -4.63 -6.73 -5.20
C SER A 361 -4.55 -5.57 -6.20
N ARG A 362 -5.62 -5.24 -6.92
CA ARG A 362 -5.60 -4.16 -7.93
C ARG A 362 -6.81 -3.24 -7.84
N LEU A 363 -6.54 -1.94 -7.90
CA LEU A 363 -7.57 -0.91 -8.08
C LEU A 363 -7.42 -0.32 -9.48
N TYR A 364 -8.38 -0.60 -10.36
CA TYR A 364 -8.41 -0.12 -11.73
C TYR A 364 -8.98 1.29 -11.83
N ILE A 365 -8.44 2.05 -12.77
CA ILE A 365 -8.83 3.44 -13.06
C ILE A 365 -9.14 3.52 -14.54
N GLU A 366 -10.32 4.00 -14.86
CA GLU A 366 -10.72 4.29 -16.22
C GLU A 366 -10.76 5.79 -16.43
N THR A 367 -9.99 6.26 -17.40
CA THR A 367 -10.01 7.63 -17.89
C THR A 367 -10.87 7.65 -19.15
N PRO A 368 -12.13 8.15 -19.06
CA PRO A 368 -12.98 8.24 -20.23
C PRO A 368 -12.39 9.27 -21.21
N ALA A 369 -12.56 9.06 -22.52
CA ALA A 369 -12.02 9.94 -23.56
C ALA A 369 -12.37 11.43 -23.36
N ASP A 370 -13.56 11.70 -22.80
CA ASP A 370 -14.06 13.05 -22.52
C ASP A 370 -13.39 13.72 -21.31
N ALA A 371 -12.72 12.97 -20.44
CA ALA A 371 -12.05 13.53 -19.25
C ALA A 371 -10.88 14.46 -19.64
N ASP A 372 -10.14 14.07 -20.69
CA ASP A 372 -8.99 14.83 -21.18
C ASP A 372 -9.42 16.16 -21.82
N ALA A 373 -10.61 16.21 -22.42
CA ALA A 373 -11.18 17.44 -22.98
C ALA A 373 -11.48 18.49 -21.89
N VAL A 374 -12.05 18.05 -20.75
CA VAL A 374 -12.39 18.93 -19.62
C VAL A 374 -11.15 19.42 -18.88
N ALA A 375 -10.08 18.62 -18.83
CA ALA A 375 -8.80 19.03 -18.24
C ALA A 375 -8.12 20.14 -19.06
N LYS A 376 -8.22 20.09 -20.39
CA LYS A 376 -7.65 21.11 -21.29
C LYS A 376 -8.40 22.44 -21.20
N GLU A 377 -9.73 22.45 -21.16
CA GLU A 377 -10.52 23.69 -21.04
C GLU A 377 -10.18 24.52 -19.78
N LYS A 378 -10.02 23.86 -18.63
CA LYS A 378 -9.68 24.55 -17.38
C LYS A 378 -8.26 25.14 -17.35
N SER A 379 -7.33 24.59 -18.13
CA SER A 379 -5.97 25.13 -18.23
C SER A 379 -5.94 26.44 -19.02
N THR A 380 -6.77 26.55 -20.06
CA THR A 380 -6.83 27.73 -20.95
C THR A 380 -7.61 28.92 -20.38
N GLU A 381 -8.49 28.70 -19.39
CA GLU A 381 -9.32 29.75 -18.82
C GLU A 381 -8.60 30.57 -17.71
N SER A 382 -7.45 30.10 -17.23
CA SER A 382 -6.67 30.75 -16.15
C SER A 382 -5.87 31.98 -16.58
N SER A 383 -5.88 32.35 -17.87
CA SER A 383 -5.11 33.50 -18.40
C SER A 383 -5.97 34.67 -18.91
N GLY A 384 -7.29 34.67 -18.65
CA GLY A 384 -8.22 35.73 -19.07
C GLY A 384 -8.47 36.80 -18.00
N LYS A 385 -7.93 38.01 -18.21
CA LYS A 385 -8.17 39.21 -17.37
C LYS A 385 -9.66 39.45 -17.12
N ARG A 386 -10.02 39.66 -15.84
CA ARG A 386 -11.34 40.11 -15.37
C ARG A 386 -11.75 41.43 -16.03
N ALA A 387 -12.72 41.38 -16.95
CA ALA A 387 -13.52 42.54 -17.32
C ALA A 387 -14.90 42.42 -16.66
N ARG A 388 -15.21 43.33 -15.74
CA ARG A 388 -16.54 43.51 -15.15
C ARG A 388 -17.50 44.00 -16.23
N GLY A 389 -18.49 43.19 -16.60
CA GLY A 389 -19.60 43.60 -17.46
C GLY A 389 -20.90 42.97 -16.98
N LYS A 390 -21.82 43.81 -16.48
CA LYS A 390 -23.23 43.48 -16.17
C LYS A 390 -23.96 43.10 -17.45
N VAL A 391 -24.59 41.92 -17.51
CA VAL A 391 -25.69 41.59 -18.46
C VAL A 391 -26.60 40.56 -17.75
N SER A 392 -27.75 40.94 -17.19
CA SER A 392 -29.06 41.12 -17.83
C SER A 392 -29.60 39.86 -18.51
N TRP A 393 -30.42 39.10 -17.77
CA TRP A 393 -31.25 38.01 -18.29
C TRP A 393 -32.35 38.58 -19.19
N SER A 394 -32.35 38.21 -20.46
CA SER A 394 -33.56 38.30 -21.28
C SER A 394 -33.65 37.12 -22.24
N SER A 395 -34.75 36.38 -22.10
CA SER A 395 -35.19 35.29 -22.96
C SER A 395 -35.48 35.81 -24.37
N LYS A 396 -34.90 35.17 -25.40
CA LYS A 396 -35.47 35.23 -26.75
C LYS A 396 -35.13 33.99 -27.58
N LYS A 397 -36.19 33.27 -27.93
CA LYS A 397 -36.24 32.23 -28.98
C LYS A 397 -35.76 32.81 -30.31
N GLY A 398 -34.89 32.10 -31.01
CA GLY A 398 -34.44 32.48 -32.35
C GLY A 398 -33.67 31.38 -33.08
N LYS A 399 -34.38 30.72 -33.99
CA LYS A 399 -33.99 30.05 -35.26
C LYS A 399 -32.55 29.53 -35.46
N ALA A 400 -32.54 28.26 -35.85
CA ALA A 400 -31.45 27.54 -36.50
C ALA A 400 -30.95 28.23 -37.77
N SER A 401 -29.62 28.22 -37.93
CA SER A 401 -28.89 28.38 -39.19
C SER A 401 -27.69 27.44 -39.17
N ALA A 402 -27.34 26.96 -40.35
CA ALA A 402 -26.60 25.75 -40.63
C ALA A 402 -25.07 25.88 -40.61
N SER A 403 -24.44 24.69 -40.54
CA SER A 403 -23.16 24.33 -41.16
C SER A 403 -21.86 24.66 -40.42
N SER A 404 -21.37 23.66 -39.70
CA SER A 404 -20.03 23.11 -39.97
C SER A 404 -20.05 21.61 -39.69
N LYS A 405 -19.91 20.77 -40.73
CA LYS A 405 -19.68 19.33 -40.60
C LYS A 405 -18.32 19.13 -39.93
N ALA A 406 -18.33 18.99 -38.61
CA ALA A 406 -17.21 18.40 -37.89
C ALA A 406 -17.19 16.90 -38.23
N VAL A 407 -16.05 16.44 -38.73
CA VAL A 407 -15.74 15.01 -38.83
C VAL A 407 -15.92 14.42 -37.42
N PRO A 408 -16.71 13.34 -37.23
CA PRO A 408 -16.83 12.73 -35.91
C PRO A 408 -15.43 12.30 -35.48
N PRO A 409 -14.94 12.72 -34.29
CA PRO A 409 -13.68 12.22 -33.79
C PRO A 409 -13.81 10.70 -33.71
N THR A 410 -12.92 10.00 -34.41
CA THR A 410 -12.70 8.57 -34.25
C THR A 410 -12.67 8.27 -32.75
N ALA A 411 -13.55 7.38 -32.30
CA ALA A 411 -13.77 7.09 -30.89
C ALA A 411 -12.47 6.56 -30.26
N VAL A 412 -11.68 7.47 -29.69
CA VAL A 412 -10.53 7.08 -28.87
C VAL A 412 -11.12 6.38 -27.65
N GLY A 413 -10.88 5.09 -27.51
CA GLY A 413 -11.38 4.30 -26.39
C GLY A 413 -10.91 4.85 -25.04
N SER A 414 -11.63 4.49 -23.96
CA SER A 414 -11.20 4.81 -22.58
C SER A 414 -9.79 4.29 -22.31
N ARG A 415 -8.95 5.07 -21.62
CA ARG A 415 -7.62 4.65 -21.17
C ARG A 415 -7.69 4.06 -19.77
N TRP A 416 -7.06 2.91 -19.56
CA TRP A 416 -7.08 2.20 -18.27
C TRP A 416 -5.71 2.25 -17.57
N HIS A 417 -5.74 2.41 -16.25
CA HIS A 417 -4.59 2.36 -15.34
C HIS A 417 -4.95 1.53 -14.12
N TYR A 418 -3.98 1.21 -13.25
CA TYR A 418 -4.26 0.57 -11.97
C TYR A 418 -3.20 0.89 -10.94
N TYR A 419 -3.58 0.80 -9.66
CA TYR A 419 -2.65 0.79 -8.53
C TYR A 419 -2.30 -0.64 -8.16
N ARG A 420 -1.02 -0.86 -7.85
CA ARG A 420 -0.43 -2.17 -7.56
C ARG A 420 -0.16 -2.39 -6.08
N SER A 421 0.11 -1.32 -5.35
CA SER A 421 0.57 -1.44 -3.96
C SER A 421 -0.40 -0.85 -2.95
N ARG A 422 -0.35 -1.40 -1.74
CA ARG A 422 -1.01 -0.85 -0.56
C ARG A 422 -0.59 0.61 -0.33
N HIS A 423 0.67 0.95 -0.57
CA HIS A 423 1.19 2.29 -0.37
C HIS A 423 0.57 3.30 -1.34
N GLU A 424 0.53 2.97 -2.63
CA GLU A 424 -0.14 3.77 -3.66
C GLU A 424 -1.62 4.01 -3.34
N LEU A 425 -2.33 2.98 -2.85
CA LEU A 425 -3.72 3.11 -2.44
C LEU A 425 -3.90 4.08 -1.26
N HIS A 426 -3.02 4.01 -0.26
CA HIS A 426 -3.02 4.94 0.88
C HIS A 426 -2.71 6.38 0.44
N GLN A 427 -1.76 6.55 -0.48
CA GLN A 427 -1.46 7.85 -1.07
C GLN A 427 -2.68 8.42 -1.82
N LEU A 428 -3.34 7.60 -2.64
CA LEU A 428 -4.58 7.99 -3.34
C LEU A 428 -5.63 8.47 -2.34
N VAL A 429 -5.95 7.66 -1.33
CA VAL A 429 -6.99 7.97 -0.35
C VAL A 429 -6.67 9.24 0.43
N SER A 430 -5.39 9.45 0.75
CA SER A 430 -4.91 10.67 1.40
C SER A 430 -4.98 11.90 0.49
N SER A 431 -4.84 11.73 -0.82
CA SER A 431 -4.92 12.82 -1.80
C SER A 431 -6.35 13.28 -2.14
N LEU A 432 -7.37 12.46 -1.84
CA LEU A 432 -8.78 12.78 -2.13
C LEU A 432 -9.31 13.87 -1.20
N ASP A 433 -9.86 14.94 -1.79
CA ASP A 433 -10.42 16.08 -1.06
C ASP A 433 -11.81 15.73 -0.49
N GLU A 434 -11.92 15.70 0.84
CA GLU A 434 -13.17 15.43 1.56
C GLU A 434 -14.25 16.50 1.31
N ARG A 435 -13.85 17.73 0.96
CA ARG A 435 -14.79 18.84 0.70
C ARG A 435 -15.49 18.67 -0.64
N GLY A 436 -14.88 17.98 -1.59
CA GLY A 436 -15.47 17.69 -2.89
C GLY A 436 -16.54 16.60 -2.78
N ILE A 437 -17.77 16.85 -3.26
CA ILE A 437 -18.86 15.85 -3.22
C ILE A 437 -18.44 14.51 -3.84
N ARG A 438 -17.74 14.56 -4.98
CA ARG A 438 -17.27 13.37 -5.72
C ARG A 438 -16.12 12.66 -5.01
N GLU A 439 -15.10 13.40 -4.61
CA GLU A 439 -13.90 12.83 -3.99
C GLU A 439 -14.17 12.35 -2.56
N GLY A 440 -15.00 13.06 -1.79
CA GLY A 440 -15.48 12.59 -0.51
C GLY A 440 -16.33 11.32 -0.61
N ALA A 441 -17.15 11.18 -1.66
CA ALA A 441 -17.89 9.93 -1.91
C ALA A 441 -16.95 8.78 -2.30
N LEU A 442 -16.01 9.01 -3.21
CA LEU A 442 -15.00 8.03 -3.61
C LEU A 442 -14.13 7.61 -2.42
N ARG A 443 -13.70 8.55 -1.58
CA ARG A 443 -12.90 8.29 -0.37
C ARG A 443 -13.66 7.42 0.63
N ARG A 444 -14.94 7.71 0.89
CA ARG A 444 -15.77 6.86 1.76
C ARG A 444 -15.94 5.44 1.20
N ALA A 445 -16.19 5.33 -0.11
CA ALA A 445 -16.30 4.02 -0.75
C ALA A 445 -14.99 3.23 -0.68
N LEU A 446 -13.85 3.88 -0.97
CA LEU A 446 -12.53 3.28 -0.85
C LEU A 446 -12.22 2.89 0.59
N GLN A 447 -12.56 3.71 1.59
CA GLN A 447 -12.34 3.41 3.01
C GLN A 447 -13.20 2.24 3.51
N GLN A 448 -14.46 2.15 3.06
CA GLN A 448 -15.36 1.05 3.38
C GLN A 448 -14.85 -0.28 2.83
N GLU A 449 -14.34 -0.25 1.60
CA GLU A 449 -13.76 -1.43 0.93
C GLU A 449 -12.29 -1.66 1.32
N MET A 450 -11.60 -0.66 1.89
CA MET A 450 -10.18 -0.73 2.27
C MET A 450 -9.93 -1.78 3.33
N GLY A 451 -10.87 -1.98 4.27
CA GLY A 451 -10.72 -3.03 5.29
C GLY A 451 -10.64 -4.44 4.67
N THR A 452 -11.28 -4.64 3.53
CA THR A 452 -11.16 -5.85 2.72
C THR A 452 -9.95 -5.81 1.79
N MET A 453 -9.77 -4.72 1.03
CA MET A 453 -8.65 -4.56 0.11
C MET A 453 -7.31 -4.70 0.83
N LEU A 454 -7.09 -4.05 1.97
CA LEU A 454 -5.78 -3.99 2.64
C LEU A 454 -5.31 -5.30 3.23
N ASN A 455 -6.22 -6.22 3.57
CA ASN A 455 -5.87 -7.57 4.00
C ASN A 455 -5.44 -8.43 2.80
N ASP A 456 -6.00 -8.13 1.62
CA ASP A 456 -5.75 -8.90 0.40
C ASP A 456 -4.58 -8.33 -0.43
N PHE A 457 -4.34 -7.01 -0.39
CA PHE A 457 -3.15 -6.34 -0.94
C PHE A 457 -1.87 -6.75 -0.19
N SER A 458 -1.98 -7.20 1.07
CA SER A 458 -0.86 -7.82 1.80
C SER A 458 -0.72 -9.31 1.54
N ALA A 459 -1.77 -9.94 1.01
CA ALA A 459 -1.75 -11.33 0.57
C ALA A 459 -1.45 -11.39 -0.92
N GLU A 460 -0.43 -10.66 -1.36
CA GLU A 460 0.32 -11.10 -2.54
C GLU A 460 0.64 -12.57 -2.24
N ARG A 461 -0.02 -13.48 -2.97
CA ARG A 461 0.30 -14.90 -2.88
C ARG A 461 1.74 -14.97 -3.33
N VAL A 462 2.66 -15.00 -2.36
CA VAL A 462 3.90 -15.73 -2.53
C VAL A 462 3.44 -17.06 -3.12
N PRO A 463 3.76 -17.37 -4.38
CA PRO A 463 3.32 -18.61 -4.97
C PRO A 463 3.71 -19.73 -4.01
N LEU A 464 2.82 -20.70 -3.83
CA LEU A 464 3.04 -21.91 -3.03
C LEU A 464 4.12 -22.81 -3.67
N PHE A 465 5.24 -22.24 -4.12
CA PHE A 465 6.50 -22.94 -4.00
C PHE A 465 6.71 -23.08 -2.50
N ALA A 466 6.90 -24.31 -2.04
CA ALA A 466 7.28 -24.57 -0.68
C ALA A 466 8.39 -23.57 -0.32
N GLU A 467 8.23 -22.82 0.78
CA GLU A 467 9.31 -22.03 1.35
C GLU A 467 10.45 -23.00 1.67
N GLN A 468 11.29 -23.30 0.69
CA GLN A 468 12.64 -23.75 0.95
C GLN A 468 13.32 -22.50 1.48
N ALA A 469 13.38 -22.41 2.82
CA ALA A 469 13.96 -21.27 3.49
C ALA A 469 15.40 -21.08 2.98
N TRP A 470 15.65 -19.91 2.36
CA TRP A 470 16.99 -19.49 2.00
C TRP A 470 17.90 -19.60 3.23
N LEU A 471 18.99 -20.33 3.09
CA LEU A 471 19.97 -20.48 4.15
C LEU A 471 20.79 -19.19 4.21
N GLU A 472 20.75 -18.52 5.36
CA GLU A 472 21.62 -17.36 5.68
C GLU A 472 23.10 -17.77 5.82
N ALA A 473 23.39 -19.07 5.76
CA ALA A 473 24.74 -19.62 5.76
C ALA A 473 24.86 -20.68 4.66
N GLY A 474 25.87 -20.54 3.81
CA GLY A 474 26.12 -21.45 2.68
C GLY A 474 27.36 -21.04 1.90
N PRO A 475 27.74 -21.80 0.86
CA PRO A 475 28.81 -21.42 -0.05
C PRO A 475 28.59 -20.00 -0.57
N HIS A 476 29.64 -19.18 -0.57
CA HIS A 476 29.64 -17.81 -1.09
C HIS A 476 28.69 -16.80 -0.41
N VAL A 477 27.91 -17.17 0.61
CA VAL A 477 27.12 -16.19 1.37
C VAL A 477 28.06 -15.18 2.04
N GLY A 478 27.79 -13.89 1.82
CA GLY A 478 28.65 -12.76 2.18
C GLY A 478 29.70 -12.37 1.13
N ALA A 479 29.82 -13.12 0.02
CA ALA A 479 30.71 -12.74 -1.08
C ALA A 479 30.18 -11.53 -1.85
N ARG A 480 31.10 -10.73 -2.37
CA ARG A 480 30.80 -9.63 -3.31
C ARG A 480 30.74 -10.17 -4.73
N ILE A 481 29.77 -9.67 -5.48
CA ILE A 481 29.55 -10.02 -6.89
C ILE A 481 29.41 -8.74 -7.72
N ARG A 482 29.71 -8.82 -9.02
CA ARG A 482 29.48 -7.74 -9.99
C ARG A 482 28.82 -8.28 -11.23
N GLN A 483 27.65 -7.75 -11.57
CA GLN A 483 26.82 -8.21 -12.68
C GLN A 483 26.57 -7.08 -13.67
N TYR A 484 26.51 -7.40 -14.96
CA TYR A 484 26.26 -6.40 -16.01
C TYR A 484 24.84 -6.55 -16.54
N PHE A 485 24.08 -5.47 -16.46
CA PHE A 485 22.74 -5.37 -17.01
C PHE A 485 22.79 -4.56 -18.31
N ALA A 486 22.18 -5.11 -19.35
CA ALA A 486 22.14 -4.46 -20.65
C ALA A 486 21.39 -3.12 -20.56
N GLY A 487 22.09 -2.02 -20.81
CA GLY A 487 21.55 -0.65 -20.81
C GLY A 487 21.40 0.01 -19.44
N VAL A 488 21.91 -0.61 -18.37
CA VAL A 488 21.99 -0.02 -17.03
C VAL A 488 23.44 0.06 -16.52
N GLY A 489 24.32 -0.84 -17.00
CA GLY A 489 25.72 -0.88 -16.61
C GLY A 489 26.00 -2.04 -15.65
N ALA A 490 27.06 -1.92 -14.86
CA ALA A 490 27.37 -2.91 -13.84
C ALA A 490 26.65 -2.58 -12.52
N SER A 491 26.08 -3.58 -11.86
CA SER A 491 25.69 -3.49 -10.45
C SER A 491 26.59 -4.38 -9.62
N GLU A 492 26.90 -3.93 -8.41
CA GLU A 492 27.56 -4.77 -7.43
C GLU A 492 26.57 -5.16 -6.34
N GLY A 493 26.75 -6.37 -5.83
CA GLY A 493 25.88 -6.92 -4.81
C GLY A 493 26.60 -7.81 -3.83
N THR A 494 25.85 -8.24 -2.84
CA THR A 494 26.30 -9.20 -1.82
C THR A 494 25.39 -10.41 -1.85
N VAL A 495 25.99 -11.60 -1.84
CA VAL A 495 25.24 -12.85 -1.66
C VAL A 495 24.68 -12.86 -0.24
N VAL A 496 23.36 -12.85 -0.08
CA VAL A 496 22.67 -12.79 1.22
C VAL A 496 21.96 -14.09 1.59
N GLY A 497 21.77 -15.00 0.62
CA GLY A 497 21.13 -16.30 0.86
C GLY A 497 21.62 -17.38 -0.09
N TYR A 498 21.50 -18.62 0.35
CA TYR A 498 21.84 -19.80 -0.44
C TYR A 498 20.71 -20.82 -0.39
N LEU A 499 20.31 -21.33 -1.55
CA LEU A 499 19.34 -22.40 -1.69
C LEU A 499 20.05 -23.65 -2.23
N PRO A 500 20.20 -24.72 -1.42
CA PRO A 500 20.82 -25.95 -1.88
C PRO A 500 20.00 -26.60 -3.00
N PRO A 501 20.66 -27.37 -3.90
CA PRO A 501 19.96 -28.04 -4.99
C PRO A 501 18.96 -29.07 -4.44
N ASP A 502 17.75 -29.12 -4.99
CA ASP A 502 16.71 -30.08 -4.62
C ASP A 502 16.26 -30.89 -5.85
N GLY A 503 16.59 -32.18 -5.87
CA GLY A 503 16.23 -33.07 -6.97
C GLY A 503 16.89 -32.69 -8.30
N ALA A 504 16.08 -32.19 -9.23
CA ALA A 504 16.53 -31.76 -10.56
C ALA A 504 16.86 -30.25 -10.62
N ASP A 505 16.52 -29.50 -9.58
CA ASP A 505 16.73 -28.06 -9.53
C ASP A 505 18.16 -27.75 -9.08
N MET A 506 18.79 -26.79 -9.75
CA MET A 506 20.15 -26.36 -9.46
C MET A 506 20.20 -25.51 -8.19
N ALA A 507 21.39 -25.40 -7.59
CA ALA A 507 21.60 -24.50 -6.47
C ALA A 507 21.42 -23.04 -6.92
N LEU A 508 20.81 -22.23 -6.05
CA LEU A 508 20.60 -20.80 -6.30
C LEU A 508 21.21 -19.96 -5.17
N TRP A 509 21.60 -18.74 -5.51
CA TRP A 509 22.16 -17.76 -4.59
C TRP A 509 21.40 -16.45 -4.69
N HIS A 510 20.86 -16.03 -3.56
CA HIS A 510 20.11 -14.78 -3.46
C HIS A 510 21.09 -13.62 -3.28
N ILE A 511 21.06 -12.67 -4.19
CA ILE A 511 21.90 -11.48 -4.25
C ILE A 511 21.06 -10.28 -3.83
N LEU A 512 21.63 -9.45 -2.95
CA LEU A 512 21.16 -8.11 -2.69
C LEU A 512 22.16 -7.13 -3.30
N HIS A 513 21.75 -6.45 -4.36
CA HIS A 513 22.52 -5.41 -5.02
C HIS A 513 22.58 -4.15 -4.14
N ASP A 514 23.62 -3.33 -4.30
CA ASP A 514 23.86 -2.14 -3.47
C ASP A 514 22.81 -1.03 -3.66
N ASP A 515 22.07 -1.07 -4.77
CA ASP A 515 20.91 -0.21 -5.05
C ASP A 515 19.62 -0.70 -4.38
N GLY A 516 19.66 -1.88 -3.73
CA GLY A 516 18.53 -2.49 -3.02
C GLY A 516 17.73 -3.49 -3.86
N ASP A 517 18.09 -3.67 -5.13
CA ASP A 517 17.47 -4.69 -5.98
C ASP A 517 17.93 -6.09 -5.56
N GLN A 518 17.09 -7.08 -5.85
CA GLN A 518 17.33 -8.48 -5.49
C GLN A 518 17.27 -9.36 -6.73
N GLU A 519 18.15 -10.36 -6.79
CA GLU A 519 18.26 -11.29 -7.90
C GLU A 519 18.74 -12.65 -7.40
N ASP A 520 18.31 -13.72 -8.06
CA ASP A 520 18.78 -15.08 -7.77
C ASP A 520 19.68 -15.53 -8.91
N LEU A 521 20.90 -15.98 -8.58
CA LEU A 521 21.88 -16.47 -9.55
C LEU A 521 22.10 -17.96 -9.43
N GLU A 522 22.29 -18.62 -10.57
CA GLU A 522 22.81 -19.99 -10.62
C GLU A 522 24.33 -20.00 -10.32
N GLU A 523 24.88 -21.19 -10.04
CA GLU A 523 26.30 -21.35 -9.67
C GLU A 523 27.24 -20.73 -10.71
N SER A 524 26.99 -21.00 -11.99
CA SER A 524 27.84 -20.50 -13.09
C SER A 524 27.75 -18.99 -13.27
N GLU A 525 26.58 -18.40 -13.03
CA GLU A 525 26.36 -16.96 -13.10
C GLU A 525 27.01 -16.26 -11.89
N LEU A 526 26.92 -16.87 -10.72
CA LEU A 526 27.57 -16.40 -9.50
C LEU A 526 29.09 -16.40 -9.63
N GLU A 527 29.69 -17.51 -10.10
CA GLU A 527 31.14 -17.61 -10.32
C GLU A 527 31.63 -16.53 -11.28
N GLU A 528 30.88 -16.31 -12.35
CA GLU A 528 31.14 -15.26 -13.33
C GLU A 528 31.04 -13.86 -12.71
N ALA A 529 30.02 -13.61 -11.90
CA ALA A 529 29.83 -12.34 -11.21
C ALA A 529 30.91 -12.08 -10.16
N MET A 530 31.37 -13.12 -9.44
CA MET A 530 32.50 -13.02 -8.50
C MET A 530 33.82 -12.77 -9.23
N ARG A 531 34.05 -13.40 -10.38
CA ARG A 531 35.25 -13.18 -11.21
C ARG A 531 35.36 -11.71 -11.65
N ARG A 532 34.23 -11.11 -12.04
CA ARG A 532 34.16 -9.70 -12.45
C ARG A 532 34.52 -8.71 -11.34
N VAL A 533 34.27 -9.05 -10.08
CA VAL A 533 34.74 -8.23 -8.93
C VAL A 533 36.26 -8.15 -8.89
N GLY A 534 36.96 -9.26 -9.20
CA GLY A 534 38.41 -9.30 -9.25
C GLY A 534 39.01 -8.53 -10.43
N GLU A 535 38.27 -8.41 -11.53
CA GLU A 535 38.66 -7.71 -12.74
C GLU A 535 38.35 -6.20 -12.70
N ALA A 536 37.49 -5.75 -11.77
CA ALA A 536 37.08 -4.36 -11.66
C ALA A 536 38.26 -3.44 -11.24
N PRO A 537 38.56 -2.37 -11.99
CA PRO A 537 39.51 -1.35 -11.56
C PRO A 537 39.08 -0.73 -10.24
N ARG A 538 39.98 -0.69 -9.25
CA ARG A 538 39.71 -0.15 -7.90
C ARG A 538 39.36 1.35 -7.87
N ASP A 539 39.37 2.03 -9.01
CA ASP A 539 39.21 3.48 -9.12
C ASP A 539 37.75 3.94 -9.35
N GLY A 540 36.82 3.02 -9.60
CA GLY A 540 35.38 3.29 -9.71
C GLY A 540 34.97 4.12 -10.94
N LEU A 541 35.81 4.22 -11.97
CA LEU A 541 35.56 5.11 -13.12
C LEU A 541 34.46 4.65 -14.08
N GLN A 542 34.16 3.35 -14.14
CA GLN A 542 33.38 2.79 -15.25
C GLN A 542 31.87 3.10 -15.19
N ASP A 543 31.32 3.45 -14.02
CA ASP A 543 29.86 3.61 -13.83
C ASP A 543 29.35 5.02 -14.16
N THR A 544 30.12 5.82 -14.91
CA THR A 544 29.73 7.18 -15.35
C THR A 544 29.27 7.26 -16.80
N GLN A 545 29.32 6.16 -17.56
CA GLN A 545 29.13 6.23 -19.01
C GLN A 545 27.68 6.49 -19.45
N GLU A 546 26.65 6.08 -18.70
CA GLU A 546 25.27 6.13 -19.20
C GLU A 546 24.38 7.24 -18.58
N VAL A 547 24.55 7.59 -17.30
CA VAL A 547 23.60 8.52 -16.63
C VAL A 547 24.15 9.95 -16.46
N SER A 548 25.48 10.15 -16.50
CA SER A 548 26.10 11.46 -16.24
C SER A 548 26.94 12.01 -17.39
N SER A 549 27.14 11.27 -18.48
CA SER A 549 28.01 11.68 -19.60
C SER A 549 27.48 12.91 -20.35
N ASP A 550 26.16 13.13 -20.33
CA ASP A 550 25.51 14.27 -20.99
C ASP A 550 25.31 15.50 -20.09
N TRP A 551 25.46 15.36 -18.77
CA TRP A 551 25.27 16.48 -17.87
C TRP A 551 26.46 17.44 -17.97
N GLN A 552 26.21 18.62 -18.55
CA GLN A 552 27.19 19.70 -18.61
C GLN A 552 26.70 20.89 -17.80
N ASN A 553 27.46 21.29 -16.76
CA ASN A 553 27.21 22.56 -16.08
C ASN A 553 27.50 23.72 -17.04
N GLN A 554 26.45 24.27 -17.66
CA GLN A 554 26.55 25.35 -18.63
C GLN A 554 27.05 26.67 -18.00
N ASN A 555 27.00 26.80 -16.67
CA ASN A 555 27.45 27.99 -15.95
C ASN A 555 28.96 27.98 -15.67
N VAL A 556 29.60 26.81 -15.80
CA VAL A 556 31.04 26.67 -15.69
C VAL A 556 31.64 26.79 -17.10
N PRO A 557 32.59 27.72 -17.32
CA PRO A 557 33.31 27.82 -18.59
C PRO A 557 33.85 26.46 -18.99
N PRO A 558 33.83 26.06 -20.28
CA PRO A 558 34.27 24.73 -20.73
C PRO A 558 35.64 24.29 -20.21
N LYS A 559 36.55 25.25 -19.98
CA LYS A 559 37.90 25.03 -19.44
C LYS A 559 37.95 24.68 -17.95
N GLN A 560 36.86 24.90 -17.22
CA GLN A 560 36.71 24.64 -15.79
C GLN A 560 35.77 23.47 -15.51
N ARG A 561 35.22 22.83 -16.55
CA ARG A 561 34.38 21.64 -16.41
C ARG A 561 35.27 20.42 -16.14
N ILE A 562 34.85 19.54 -15.24
CA ILE A 562 35.50 18.25 -15.04
C ILE A 562 35.45 17.50 -16.36
N THR A 563 36.62 17.11 -16.87
CA THR A 563 36.69 16.23 -18.05
C THR A 563 36.53 14.79 -17.60
N GLN A 564 36.04 13.90 -18.45
CA GLN A 564 35.87 12.48 -18.13
C GLN A 564 37.18 11.83 -17.62
N LYS A 565 38.33 12.36 -18.03
CA LYS A 565 39.68 11.95 -17.57
C LYS A 565 40.04 12.37 -16.14
N MET A 566 39.23 13.25 -15.56
CA MET A 566 39.30 13.70 -14.17
C MET A 566 38.21 13.05 -13.31
N LEU A 567 37.40 12.15 -13.88
CA LEU A 567 36.51 11.30 -13.09
C LEU A 567 37.37 10.22 -12.43
N GLY A 568 37.09 9.90 -11.17
CA GLY A 568 37.89 9.03 -10.31
C GLY A 568 38.26 9.66 -8.98
N LEU A 569 38.74 8.84 -8.05
CA LEU A 569 39.02 9.28 -6.69
C LEU A 569 40.03 10.44 -6.63
N LEU A 570 41.13 10.35 -7.37
CA LEU A 570 42.16 11.41 -7.40
C LEU A 570 41.62 12.73 -7.97
N GLY A 571 40.74 12.65 -8.97
CA GLY A 571 40.11 13.83 -9.54
C GLY A 571 39.10 14.48 -8.60
N LEU A 572 38.31 13.66 -7.89
CA LEU A 572 37.43 14.11 -6.83
C LEU A 572 38.21 14.80 -5.69
N GLN A 573 39.32 14.19 -5.24
CA GLN A 573 40.20 14.80 -4.24
C GLN A 573 40.73 16.15 -4.70
N ALA A 574 41.18 16.25 -5.96
CA ALA A 574 41.67 17.50 -6.54
C ALA A 574 40.59 18.59 -6.57
N GLU A 575 39.34 18.25 -6.90
CA GLU A 575 38.24 19.22 -6.89
C GLU A 575 37.82 19.64 -5.48
N LEU A 576 37.81 18.73 -4.50
CA LEU A 576 37.57 19.10 -3.11
C LEU A 576 38.64 20.08 -2.58
N LEU A 577 39.91 19.86 -2.96
CA LEU A 577 41.01 20.78 -2.66
C LEU A 577 40.82 22.14 -3.35
N LEU A 578 40.44 22.15 -4.63
CA LEU A 578 40.18 23.40 -5.35
C LEU A 578 38.97 24.16 -4.76
N LEU A 579 37.93 23.44 -4.36
CA LEU A 579 36.74 24.01 -3.74
C LEU A 579 37.07 24.68 -2.40
N VAL A 580 37.84 24.01 -1.53
CA VAL A 580 38.24 24.63 -0.26
C VAL A 580 39.07 25.88 -0.52
N ASP A 581 40.01 25.85 -1.45
CA ASP A 581 40.87 27.00 -1.80
C ASP A 581 40.06 28.23 -2.24
N GLN A 582 38.97 28.00 -2.98
CA GLN A 582 38.06 29.06 -3.41
C GLN A 582 37.23 29.63 -2.25
N LEU A 583 36.84 28.81 -1.29
CA LEU A 583 36.06 29.22 -0.13
C LEU A 583 36.92 29.92 0.94
N MET A 584 38.21 29.57 1.04
CA MET A 584 39.12 30.03 2.10
C MET A 584 39.11 31.55 2.32
N SER A 585 39.24 32.33 1.25
CA SER A 585 39.30 33.79 1.38
C SER A 585 38.01 34.39 1.94
N ALA A 586 36.86 33.83 1.58
CA ALA A 586 35.56 34.29 2.06
C ALA A 586 35.28 33.80 3.48
N MET A 587 35.64 32.55 3.80
CA MET A 587 35.55 32.02 5.17
C MET A 587 36.42 32.80 6.15
N GLN A 588 37.63 33.19 5.72
CA GLN A 588 38.53 34.03 6.52
C GLN A 588 37.96 35.43 6.74
N ALA A 589 37.43 36.06 5.68
CA ALA A 589 36.80 37.39 5.78
C ALA A 589 35.54 37.38 6.67
N ALA A 590 34.83 36.26 6.73
CA ALA A 590 33.66 36.06 7.58
C ALA A 590 34.00 35.66 9.03
N GLY A 591 35.28 35.57 9.39
CA GLY A 591 35.72 35.23 10.75
C GLY A 591 35.53 33.76 11.11
N SER A 592 35.53 32.85 10.13
CA SER A 592 35.41 31.42 10.40
C SER A 592 36.57 30.90 11.26
N ASP A 593 36.23 30.15 12.31
CA ASP A 593 37.18 29.39 13.14
C ASP A 593 38.01 28.38 12.33
N PHE A 594 37.58 28.07 11.10
CA PHE A 594 38.32 27.23 10.17
C PHE A 594 39.63 27.88 9.68
N VAL A 595 39.78 29.22 9.75
CA VAL A 595 40.91 29.96 9.15
C VAL A 595 41.61 30.94 10.12
N THR A 596 41.38 30.84 11.43
CA THR A 596 42.09 31.67 12.41
C THR A 596 43.59 31.34 12.41
N ALA A 597 44.44 32.28 12.86
CA ALA A 597 45.89 32.12 12.85
C ALA A 597 46.36 30.87 13.62
N ASP A 598 45.62 30.47 14.65
CA ASP A 598 45.85 29.25 15.43
C ASP A 598 45.22 27.99 14.78
N SER A 599 44.27 28.16 13.85
CA SER A 599 43.57 27.07 13.15
C SER A 599 44.05 26.81 11.72
N ALA A 600 45.21 27.37 11.32
CA ALA A 600 45.95 26.90 10.14
C ALA A 600 46.13 25.36 10.15
N VAL A 601 46.18 24.77 11.35
CA VAL A 601 46.15 23.31 11.57
C VAL A 601 44.89 22.66 11.00
N GLY A 602 43.70 23.27 11.18
CA GLY A 602 42.43 22.68 10.75
C GLY A 602 42.29 22.53 9.22
N VAL A 603 42.75 23.52 8.45
CA VAL A 603 42.74 23.45 6.97
C VAL A 603 43.81 22.50 6.46
N VAL A 604 44.99 22.51 7.09
CA VAL A 604 46.08 21.59 6.74
C VAL A 604 45.66 20.14 7.01
N MET A 605 45.03 19.87 8.16
CA MET A 605 44.49 18.55 8.50
C MET A 605 43.41 18.12 7.52
N TRP A 606 42.41 18.96 7.24
CA TRP A 606 41.35 18.63 6.28
C TRP A 606 41.92 18.36 4.87
N ARG A 607 42.88 19.15 4.40
CA ARG A 607 43.56 18.91 3.12
C ARG A 607 44.35 17.59 3.12
N SER A 608 44.96 17.24 4.25
CA SER A 608 45.65 15.96 4.42
C SER A 608 44.66 14.80 4.36
N GLU A 609 43.52 14.92 5.06
CA GLU A 609 42.44 13.93 5.07
C GLU A 609 41.86 13.71 3.68
N VAL A 610 41.64 14.78 2.90
CA VAL A 610 41.20 14.67 1.50
C VAL A 610 42.23 13.92 0.66
N LYS A 611 43.54 14.20 0.80
CA LYS A 611 44.57 13.50 0.03
C LYS A 611 44.71 12.03 0.43
N SER A 612 44.49 11.71 1.70
CA SER A 612 44.56 10.33 2.22
C SER A 612 43.27 9.55 2.08
N SER A 613 42.19 10.15 1.54
CA SER A 613 40.92 9.45 1.40
C SER A 613 41.06 8.27 0.44
N ALA A 614 40.55 7.11 0.84
CA ALA A 614 40.64 5.86 0.08
C ALA A 614 39.35 5.53 -0.68
N SER A 615 38.26 6.27 -0.45
CA SER A 615 36.95 5.99 -1.05
C SER A 615 36.10 7.24 -1.28
N ALA A 616 35.08 7.11 -2.11
CA ALA A 616 34.08 8.16 -2.35
C ALA A 616 33.33 8.54 -1.07
N THR A 617 32.96 7.57 -0.23
CA THR A 617 32.25 7.80 1.04
C THR A 617 33.05 8.66 2.03
N GLN A 618 34.39 8.47 2.07
CA GLN A 618 35.26 9.33 2.88
C GLN A 618 35.27 10.77 2.33
N CYS A 619 35.37 10.94 1.01
CA CYS A 619 35.24 12.25 0.37
C CYS A 619 33.88 12.90 0.62
N ALA A 620 32.78 12.14 0.60
CA ALA A 620 31.43 12.63 0.91
C ALA A 620 31.33 13.16 2.34
N THR A 621 31.91 12.43 3.31
CA THR A 621 31.95 12.85 4.72
C THR A 621 32.71 14.17 4.88
N LEU A 622 33.87 14.31 4.20
CA LEU A 622 34.68 15.53 4.20
C LEU A 622 33.95 16.71 3.53
N LEU A 623 33.19 16.45 2.46
CA LEU A 623 32.35 17.44 1.78
C LEU A 623 31.19 17.92 2.67
N LEU A 624 30.50 17.01 3.36
CA LEU A 624 29.44 17.35 4.33
C LEU A 624 29.95 18.16 5.52
N ALA A 625 31.17 17.88 5.97
CA ALA A 625 31.84 18.65 7.01
C ALA A 625 32.20 20.06 6.53
N LEU A 626 32.70 20.19 5.29
CA LEU A 626 32.99 21.49 4.67
C LEU A 626 31.71 22.33 4.49
N GLU A 627 30.62 21.72 4.01
CA GLU A 627 29.31 22.41 3.90
C GLU A 627 28.82 22.89 5.26
N GLY A 628 28.91 22.07 6.30
CA GLY A 628 28.48 22.46 7.64
C GLY A 628 29.22 23.69 8.17
N ARG A 629 30.53 23.80 7.88
CA ARG A 629 31.35 24.96 8.25
C ARG A 629 30.98 26.22 7.47
N VAL A 630 30.70 26.09 6.18
CA VAL A 630 30.26 27.22 5.36
C VAL A 630 28.84 27.67 5.74
N HIS A 631 27.97 26.72 6.06
CA HIS A 631 26.61 27.00 6.53
C HIS A 631 26.61 27.79 7.84
N ALA A 632 27.52 27.48 8.77
CA ALA A 632 27.66 28.17 10.04
C ALA A 632 28.02 29.67 9.91
N LEU A 633 28.44 30.13 8.72
CA LEU A 633 28.71 31.54 8.44
C LEU A 633 27.43 32.36 8.22
N GLN A 634 26.27 31.72 8.08
CA GLN A 634 25.00 32.43 7.95
C GLN A 634 24.55 33.00 9.30
N SER A 635 24.20 34.29 9.31
CA SER A 635 23.74 35.00 10.50
C SER A 635 22.30 34.68 10.91
N GLU A 636 21.46 34.19 9.99
CA GLU A 636 20.08 33.78 10.27
C GLU A 636 19.96 32.25 10.32
N PRO A 637 19.39 31.67 11.39
CA PRO A 637 19.07 30.24 11.39
C PRO A 637 18.03 29.91 10.30
N ASP A 638 17.97 28.64 9.91
CA ASP A 638 16.93 28.11 9.02
C ASP A 638 15.55 28.33 9.64
N ALA A 639 14.86 29.41 9.23
CA ALA A 639 13.57 29.79 9.78
C ALA A 639 12.49 28.85 9.22
N ASN A 640 12.30 27.72 9.89
CA ASN A 640 11.04 26.99 10.15
C ASN A 640 11.33 25.52 10.43
N GLY A 641 11.27 25.15 11.70
CA GLY A 641 11.25 23.76 12.16
C GLY A 641 10.53 23.65 13.50
N LEU A 642 9.25 23.29 13.45
CA LEU A 642 8.47 22.70 14.56
C LEU A 642 8.31 23.56 15.84
N VAL A 643 7.44 24.56 15.80
CA VAL A 643 6.68 24.98 17.00
C VAL A 643 5.21 24.73 16.71
N GLY A 644 4.65 23.68 17.33
CA GLY A 644 3.24 23.36 17.26
C GLY A 644 2.98 21.87 17.12
N ILE A 645 3.16 21.14 18.22
CA ILE A 645 2.34 20.01 18.73
C ILE A 645 3.12 19.48 19.93
N MET A 646 2.76 19.97 21.13
CA MET A 646 2.84 19.26 22.42
C MET A 646 2.47 20.27 23.51
N GLU A 647 1.18 20.40 23.81
CA GLU A 647 0.73 20.75 25.17
C GLU A 647 -0.41 19.82 25.54
N GLY A 648 -0.06 18.84 26.38
CA GLY A 648 -1.00 18.00 27.07
C GLY A 648 -1.76 18.81 28.11
N LYS A 649 -3.07 18.58 28.18
CA LYS A 649 -3.90 19.01 29.29
C LYS A 649 -3.48 18.27 30.56
N ALA A 650 -2.82 18.97 31.47
CA ALA A 650 -2.85 18.63 32.89
C ALA A 650 -3.85 19.58 33.56
N LEU A 651 -4.91 18.99 34.11
CA LEU A 651 -5.85 19.63 35.01
C LEU A 651 -5.27 19.63 36.43
N ASP A 652 -5.47 20.75 37.10
CA ASP A 652 -5.71 20.87 38.55
C ASP A 652 -4.50 20.99 39.49
N SER A 653 -4.18 22.23 39.84
CA SER A 653 -4.10 22.68 41.25
C SER A 653 -3.91 24.20 41.26
N GLY A 654 -4.94 24.90 41.77
CA GLY A 654 -4.89 26.33 41.99
C GLY A 654 -3.97 26.70 43.14
N ILE A 655 -3.35 27.88 43.05
CA ILE A 655 -2.98 28.77 44.16
C ILE A 655 -2.92 30.21 43.59
N ASP A 656 -3.38 31.11 44.45
CA ASP A 656 -3.71 32.52 44.27
C ASP A 656 -2.57 33.48 43.89
N GLN A 657 -3.05 34.71 43.57
CA GLN A 657 -2.40 36.03 43.58
C GLN A 657 -1.97 36.56 42.19
N ALA A 658 -2.16 37.82 41.83
CA ALA A 658 -2.97 38.94 42.30
C ALA A 658 -2.87 40.03 41.20
N GLU A 659 -3.93 40.85 41.09
CA GLU A 659 -3.95 42.26 40.67
C GLU A 659 -2.91 42.79 39.65
N LEU A 660 -3.38 43.23 38.48
CA LEU A 660 -3.49 44.67 38.11
C LEU A 660 -3.91 44.82 36.63
N ARG A 661 -5.10 45.39 36.46
CA ARG A 661 -5.56 46.17 35.29
C ARG A 661 -5.29 47.66 35.61
N PRO A 662 -5.51 48.66 34.72
CA PRO A 662 -6.02 48.60 33.35
C PRO A 662 -5.33 49.62 32.38
N GLU A 663 -5.97 49.75 31.21
CA GLU A 663 -6.13 50.97 30.38
C GLU A 663 -5.34 51.11 29.08
N GLU A 664 -6.11 50.80 28.03
CA GLU A 664 -6.20 51.47 26.73
C GLU A 664 -6.00 52.99 26.83
N ASP A 665 -5.26 53.59 25.89
CA ASP A 665 -5.89 54.46 24.90
C ASP A 665 -4.96 55.01 23.81
N HIS A 666 -5.43 54.82 22.58
CA HIS A 666 -5.60 55.80 21.51
C HIS A 666 -4.53 56.85 21.12
N VAL A 667 -4.49 56.99 19.78
CA VAL A 667 -4.25 58.19 18.96
C VAL A 667 -2.90 58.26 18.25
N GLY A 668 -2.97 58.21 16.91
CA GLY A 668 -2.51 59.36 16.15
C GLY A 668 -1.48 59.10 15.04
N GLY A 669 -2.00 58.92 13.83
CA GLY A 669 -1.84 60.00 12.85
C GLY A 669 -0.66 59.93 11.87
N SER A 670 -1.05 59.83 10.60
CA SER A 670 -0.52 60.59 9.47
C SER A 670 0.97 60.49 9.12
N GLY A 671 1.20 59.81 7.99
CA GLY A 671 1.32 60.55 6.73
C GLY A 671 2.73 60.97 6.33
N GLY A 672 2.98 60.94 5.02
CA GLY A 672 4.12 61.63 4.42
C GLY A 672 4.82 60.81 3.36
N GLY A 673 4.34 60.92 2.12
CA GLY A 673 5.12 60.50 0.97
C GLY A 673 6.38 61.36 0.81
N GLY A 674 7.40 60.78 0.20
CA GLY A 674 8.61 61.52 -0.17
C GLY A 674 9.38 60.76 -1.24
N ARG A 675 9.18 61.14 -2.50
CA ARG A 675 10.11 60.83 -3.59
C ARG A 675 11.30 61.78 -3.50
N CYS A 676 12.49 61.23 -3.66
CA CYS A 676 13.64 61.77 -4.41
C CYS A 676 14.70 60.65 -4.30
N GLY A 677 15.24 60.07 -5.37
CA GLY A 677 15.87 60.73 -6.51
C GLY A 677 17.22 61.23 -6.02
N TRP A 678 18.34 60.68 -6.50
CA TRP A 678 19.64 61.34 -6.58
C TRP A 678 20.47 60.70 -7.69
N SER A 679 21.10 61.60 -8.43
CA SER A 679 22.01 61.38 -9.54
C SER A 679 23.41 61.88 -9.15
N CYS A 680 24.43 61.22 -9.71
CA CYS A 680 25.72 61.77 -10.13
C CYS A 680 26.87 62.00 -9.11
N VAL A 681 27.97 61.27 -9.41
CA VAL A 681 29.35 61.74 -9.65
C VAL A 681 30.33 61.99 -8.49
N ALA A 682 31.34 61.09 -8.45
CA ALA A 682 32.81 61.24 -8.26
C ALA A 682 33.42 62.23 -7.24
N ALA A 683 34.31 61.70 -6.39
CA ALA A 683 35.76 62.02 -6.32
C ALA A 683 36.41 61.19 -5.18
N GLY A 684 37.66 60.75 -5.38
CA GLY A 684 38.30 59.73 -4.56
C GLY A 684 39.02 60.19 -3.30
N ARG A 685 39.49 59.21 -2.51
CA ARG A 685 40.73 59.23 -1.73
C ARG A 685 41.08 57.82 -1.24
N LYS A 686 42.37 57.55 -1.19
CA LYS A 686 43.01 56.31 -0.74
C LYS A 686 42.89 56.16 0.79
N GLY A 687 42.68 54.92 1.23
CA GLY A 687 43.54 54.30 2.24
C GLY A 687 42.99 54.17 3.65
N GLU A 688 42.04 53.26 3.86
CA GLU A 688 41.91 52.48 5.10
C GLU A 688 41.39 51.08 4.71
N CYS A 689 42.10 50.02 5.13
CA CYS A 689 41.63 48.63 5.02
C CYS A 689 40.55 48.40 6.08
N GLY A 690 39.38 48.99 5.88
CA GLY A 690 38.18 48.59 6.61
C GLY A 690 37.85 47.16 6.21
N ALA A 691 37.91 46.23 7.17
CA ALA A 691 37.32 44.91 7.03
C ALA A 691 35.86 45.11 6.63
N ARG A 692 35.59 44.94 5.33
CA ARG A 692 34.25 45.11 4.78
C ARG A 692 33.47 43.92 5.31
N VAL A 693 32.73 44.13 6.41
CA VAL A 693 31.78 43.15 6.92
C VAL A 693 30.91 42.77 5.73
N LEU A 694 31.03 41.54 5.27
CA LEU A 694 30.21 41.01 4.19
C LEU A 694 28.79 40.95 4.74
N SER A 695 28.00 42.01 4.51
CA SER A 695 26.56 41.96 4.79
C SER A 695 25.94 41.01 3.77
N PHE A 696 25.56 39.82 4.24
CA PHE A 696 24.85 38.81 3.48
C PHE A 696 23.32 39.01 3.52
N GLU A 697 22.83 40.21 3.88
CA GLU A 697 21.42 40.49 4.16
C GLU A 697 20.46 39.87 3.12
N GLY A 698 19.69 38.88 3.58
CA GLY A 698 18.65 38.19 2.82
C GLY A 698 19.11 37.07 1.89
N LYS A 699 20.40 36.71 1.82
CA LYS A 699 20.88 35.55 1.07
C LYS A 699 21.11 34.36 2.00
N ARG A 700 20.71 33.17 1.55
CA ARG A 700 20.98 31.89 2.23
C ARG A 700 21.79 31.00 1.29
N LEU A 701 22.65 30.13 1.83
CA LEU A 701 23.42 29.17 1.03
C LEU A 701 22.47 28.23 0.28
N TRP A 702 21.44 27.76 0.99
CA TRP A 702 20.38 26.93 0.47
C TRP A 702 19.06 27.71 0.42
N PRO A 703 18.20 27.46 -0.58
CA PRO A 703 16.93 28.19 -0.71
C PRO A 703 15.95 27.89 0.44
N CYS A 704 16.05 26.71 1.06
CA CYS A 704 15.28 26.31 2.24
C CYS A 704 15.99 25.18 3.00
N PHE A 705 15.54 24.92 4.24
CA PHE A 705 16.02 23.81 5.07
C PHE A 705 15.86 22.45 4.38
N GLN A 706 14.72 22.22 3.72
CA GLN A 706 14.45 20.94 3.04
C GLN A 706 15.41 20.69 1.88
N ALA A 707 15.77 21.73 1.11
CA ALA A 707 16.74 21.62 0.02
C ALA A 707 18.12 21.23 0.56
N ARG A 708 18.52 21.80 1.70
CA ARG A 708 19.75 21.42 2.39
C ARG A 708 19.72 19.97 2.87
N GLN A 709 18.64 19.55 3.53
CA GLN A 709 18.52 18.17 4.03
C GLN A 709 18.60 17.15 2.88
N ARG A 710 17.87 17.37 1.78
CA ARG A 710 17.93 16.50 0.59
C ARG A 710 19.34 16.42 0.02
N TRP A 711 20.05 17.54 -0.11
CA TRP A 711 21.43 17.53 -0.58
C TRP A 711 22.35 16.76 0.37
N ARG A 712 22.19 16.94 1.70
CA ARG A 712 23.00 16.24 2.70
C ARG A 712 22.74 14.73 2.72
N GLU A 713 21.47 14.32 2.65
CA GLU A 713 21.06 12.92 2.56
C GLU A 713 21.64 12.26 1.30
N GLN A 714 21.54 12.93 0.15
CA GLN A 714 22.07 12.42 -1.11
C GLN A 714 23.59 12.29 -1.11
N VAL A 715 24.30 13.31 -0.61
CA VAL A 715 25.78 13.24 -0.50
C VAL A 715 26.18 12.18 0.51
N GLY A 716 25.47 12.05 1.63
CA GLY A 716 25.73 11.01 2.64
C GLY A 716 25.48 9.59 2.13
N ALA A 717 24.49 9.41 1.25
CA ALA A 717 24.17 8.14 0.60
C ALA A 717 25.03 7.87 -0.67
N SER A 718 25.93 8.78 -1.05
CA SER A 718 26.74 8.62 -2.26
C SER A 718 27.80 7.53 -2.10
N ILE A 719 27.74 6.52 -2.97
CA ILE A 719 28.66 5.37 -2.97
C ILE A 719 29.74 5.55 -4.04
N THR A 720 29.44 6.27 -5.12
CA THR A 720 30.36 6.45 -6.26
C THR A 720 31.04 7.82 -6.26
N THR A 721 32.23 7.91 -6.86
CA THR A 721 32.97 9.19 -6.98
C THR A 721 32.20 10.22 -7.80
N ALA A 722 31.35 9.78 -8.74
CA ALA A 722 30.54 10.65 -9.58
C ALA A 722 29.42 11.33 -8.80
N GLN A 723 28.71 10.57 -7.95
CA GLN A 723 27.66 11.11 -7.08
C GLN A 723 28.24 12.19 -6.14
N VAL A 724 29.39 11.92 -5.52
CA VAL A 724 30.07 12.90 -4.65
C VAL A 724 30.56 14.12 -5.44
N ALA A 725 31.05 13.93 -6.67
CA ALA A 725 31.46 15.04 -7.54
C ALA A 725 30.26 15.94 -7.92
N LEU A 726 29.09 15.36 -8.23
CA LEU A 726 27.85 16.12 -8.46
C LEU A 726 27.43 16.90 -7.21
N GLY A 727 27.52 16.28 -6.04
CA GLY A 727 27.30 16.93 -4.75
C GLY A 727 28.23 18.13 -4.53
N ALA A 728 29.53 17.96 -4.80
CA ALA A 728 30.54 19.01 -4.69
C ALA A 728 30.26 20.18 -5.65
N HIS A 729 29.85 19.89 -6.89
CA HIS A 729 29.47 20.90 -7.87
C HIS A 729 28.23 21.69 -7.45
N SER A 730 27.18 21.01 -6.99
CA SER A 730 25.98 21.67 -6.49
C SER A 730 26.33 22.61 -5.33
N PHE A 731 27.16 22.14 -4.38
CA PHE A 731 27.62 22.98 -3.28
C PHE A 731 28.44 24.19 -3.74
N ARG A 732 29.34 24.00 -4.73
CA ARG A 732 30.11 25.10 -5.35
C ARG A 732 29.19 26.16 -5.98
N ASP A 733 28.16 25.74 -6.70
CA ASP A 733 27.19 26.64 -7.35
C ASP A 733 26.40 27.44 -6.30
N HIS A 734 25.95 26.78 -5.23
CA HIS A 734 25.27 27.42 -4.11
C HIS A 734 26.18 28.41 -3.36
N ALA A 735 27.44 28.05 -3.11
CA ALA A 735 28.42 28.95 -2.51
C ALA A 735 28.73 30.16 -3.40
N ALA A 736 28.73 30.00 -4.72
CA ALA A 736 28.87 31.11 -5.67
C ALA A 736 27.65 32.05 -5.64
N VAL A 737 26.42 31.51 -5.60
CA VAL A 737 25.18 32.29 -5.47
C VAL A 737 25.14 33.07 -4.15
N PHE A 738 25.58 32.42 -3.07
CA PHE A 738 25.70 33.01 -1.74
C PHE A 738 26.79 34.10 -1.68
N GLY A 739 27.71 34.11 -2.65
CA GLY A 739 28.74 35.14 -2.80
C GLY A 739 30.09 34.80 -2.15
N LEU A 740 30.32 33.54 -1.81
CA LEU A 740 31.60 33.08 -1.25
C LEU A 740 32.65 32.74 -2.31
N ILE A 741 32.22 32.35 -3.50
CA ILE A 741 33.11 32.03 -4.62
C ILE A 741 32.97 33.15 -5.66
N ASN A 742 34.10 33.75 -6.05
CA ASN A 742 34.16 34.91 -6.94
C ASN A 742 33.65 34.61 -8.36
N GLY A 743 32.35 34.74 -8.58
CA GLY A 743 31.71 34.78 -9.89
C GLY A 743 31.06 36.14 -10.12
N ARG A 744 31.65 36.96 -11.00
CA ARG A 744 31.06 38.23 -11.51
C ARG A 744 29.56 38.06 -11.81
N ASN A 745 28.70 38.73 -11.03
CA ASN A 745 27.30 39.20 -11.21
C ASN A 745 26.33 38.62 -12.28
N MET A 746 26.68 37.72 -13.19
CA MET A 746 25.83 37.28 -14.32
C MET A 746 25.01 36.01 -14.08
N LEU A 747 25.15 35.31 -12.94
CA LEU A 747 24.61 33.94 -12.79
C LEU A 747 23.47 33.77 -11.76
N LEU A 748 23.04 34.83 -11.08
CA LEU A 748 22.11 34.73 -9.93
C LEU A 748 20.70 34.22 -10.27
N LYS A 749 20.19 34.41 -11.50
CA LYS A 749 18.81 34.02 -11.87
C LYS A 749 18.64 32.58 -12.33
N ALA A 750 19.73 31.87 -12.62
CA ALA A 750 19.67 30.60 -13.32
C ALA A 750 19.99 29.39 -12.42
N ALA A 751 20.59 29.60 -11.25
CA ALA A 751 20.86 28.55 -10.27
C ALA A 751 19.58 28.12 -9.49
N ALA A 752 18.73 29.07 -9.09
CA ALA A 752 17.55 28.79 -8.27
C ALA A 752 16.48 27.93 -8.97
N ASN A 753 16.36 28.01 -10.30
CA ASN A 753 15.33 27.30 -11.06
C ASN A 753 15.74 25.90 -11.55
N ARG A 754 17.01 25.49 -11.40
CA ARG A 754 17.52 24.25 -12.03
C ARG A 754 17.86 23.13 -11.05
N CYS A 755 18.07 23.44 -9.78
CA CYS A 755 18.21 22.41 -8.73
C CYS A 755 16.90 21.63 -8.48
N VAL A 756 15.73 22.20 -8.76
CA VAL A 756 14.48 21.43 -8.67
C VAL A 756 14.43 20.31 -9.71
N ALA A 757 15.02 20.51 -10.90
CA ALA A 757 14.91 19.57 -12.02
C ALA A 757 15.95 18.44 -12.02
N VAL A 758 17.12 18.62 -11.38
CA VAL A 758 18.17 17.57 -11.33
C VAL A 758 17.85 16.51 -10.27
N TRP A 759 17.04 16.85 -9.27
CA TRP A 759 16.71 15.98 -8.14
C TRP A 759 15.26 15.44 -8.17
N ASP A 760 14.50 15.70 -9.23
CA ASP A 760 13.16 15.13 -9.51
C ASP A 760 13.23 13.92 -10.46
N VAL A 761 14.43 13.41 -10.76
CA VAL A 761 14.62 12.15 -11.51
C VAL A 761 14.87 11.04 -10.49
N SER A 762 13.79 10.48 -9.95
CA SER A 762 13.74 9.19 -9.26
C SER A 762 12.52 8.43 -9.76
#